data_AF-A0A8N5EY93-F1
#
_entry.id   AF-A0A8N5EY93-F1
#
_cell.length_a   1.000
_cell.length_b   1.000
_cell.length_c   1.000
_cell.angle_alpha   90.00
_cell.angle_beta   90.00
_cell.angle_gamma   90.00
#
_symmetry.space_group_name_H-M   'P 1'
#
loop_
_entity.id
_entity.type
_entity.pdbx_description
1 polymer ?
#
loop_
_entity_poly.entity_id
_entity_poly.type
_entity_poly.pdbx_seq_one_letter_code
_entity_poly.pdbx_strand_id
1 'polypeptide(L)'
;MCSVTTQTESVESPSLEIFLWRQSCATRIVLLEQGGWTRNSKRILLPAVSHRSEEDEEAALVQLCHRAPTDKKPEAASWYREQGNQEFKRGRYQAALRLYSKAASHELPGSPEVSVCFANRSAALLHLGHFEVCLEDIARAESHGYPDRLLPKVLLRKAECLLCLGRLQDAQDVLRVLESKIALDGVMTTHLTRLKKLSQLKVQLGEKERCPEPARGEHGGTRGEPEIWEENSRISGASSSLSLSFDAERGRHLVASQDIVAGQSLVKEEAFVSVLCPGESLALQDGDTAWDTRATNADLYCHRCLRQLLASVPCQGCSYAKYCSQDCADMAWQQYHRTECSLGALLLTLGVFCHVALRTVLLAGFAEVSRLVEGSHHGDKNPQSPEGNCRPLSEADAGAGSRGVPGCDSSGRYQSSYQALFHLLPHTEHHSPEHKFLCTLSVVALCKQLQAAGLEAAVLSQESPQQWSKAKTCEKTSDELSPELKTVAEAMLRHVLQLQCNAQAITVMQELGPGDGAVVDKKPVRLATGFFPVLSLLNHSCCPNTSVSFSGTAATVRAAQPISSGQEVLHCYGPHWCRMRVAERQQLLSQYFFKCRCPACLEELESGAKSVVSIRNSFCCPKCQAQMQGEEDTLCCSNEACATSASRDHLSGRLQDLQQQIKKALDLLRIGKADQAVKMLLKCQMDAGTFLSPEHLLMGEMEDHLAQVYATLGKWQEAARHLKKSIEIVEMHHGPSSVETGHELFKLAQILFNGFAVSEALSTIQRAEGILSVHFGPQSAQIQELQEMKACLSELPRNILQRT
;
A
#
# COMPACT_ATOMS: atom_id res chain seq x y z
N MET A 1 -60.78 -31.65 -15.46
CA MET A 1 -60.83 -30.23 -15.02
C MET A 1 -59.83 -30.08 -13.89
N CYS A 2 -58.93 -29.09 -13.97
CA CYS A 2 -58.12 -28.44 -12.92
C CYS A 2 -57.69 -29.26 -11.68
N SER A 3 -56.47 -29.24 -11.13
CA SER A 3 -55.33 -28.32 -11.22
C SER A 3 -54.28 -28.79 -10.19
N VAL A 4 -53.00 -28.78 -10.58
CA VAL A 4 -51.79 -28.36 -9.82
C VAL A 4 -51.63 -28.93 -8.38
N THR A 5 -50.94 -30.07 -8.14
CA THR A 5 -49.48 -30.28 -7.82
C THR A 5 -48.92 -29.39 -6.69
N THR A 6 -48.16 -29.82 -5.66
CA THR A 6 -47.81 -31.07 -4.95
C THR A 6 -46.96 -30.62 -3.75
N GLN A 7 -47.21 -31.16 -2.55
CA GLN A 7 -46.23 -31.21 -1.44
C GLN A 7 -45.22 -32.34 -1.69
N THR A 8 -43.96 -32.19 -1.26
CA THR A 8 -43.26 -33.03 -0.24
C THR A 8 -41.75 -32.74 -0.17
N GLU A 9 -41.34 -32.29 1.02
CA GLU A 9 -40.24 -32.75 1.89
C GLU A 9 -38.81 -33.08 1.38
N SER A 10 -37.87 -32.51 2.14
CA SER A 10 -36.70 -33.13 2.80
C SER A 10 -35.28 -32.82 2.28
N VAL A 11 -34.57 -32.07 3.13
CA VAL A 11 -33.19 -32.28 3.63
C VAL A 11 -32.10 -32.59 2.59
N GLU A 12 -31.43 -31.53 2.14
CA GLU A 12 -30.01 -31.60 1.78
C GLU A 12 -29.27 -30.40 2.37
N SER A 13 -28.18 -30.73 3.05
CA SER A 13 -27.07 -29.92 3.57
C SER A 13 -26.70 -28.74 2.65
N PRO A 14 -26.43 -27.52 3.15
CA PRO A 14 -25.86 -26.48 2.31
C PRO A 14 -24.36 -26.73 2.17
N SER A 15 -24.02 -27.57 1.20
CA SER A 15 -22.74 -27.56 0.52
C SER A 15 -22.45 -26.14 0.04
N LEU A 16 -21.40 -25.57 0.60
CA LEU A 16 -20.86 -24.25 0.32
C LEU A 16 -20.78 -23.98 -1.19
N GLU A 17 -21.53 -22.96 -1.59
CA GLU A 17 -21.67 -22.32 -2.89
C GLU A 17 -20.41 -22.38 -3.79
N ILE A 18 -20.32 -23.44 -4.59
CA ILE A 18 -19.57 -23.52 -5.87
C ILE A 18 -20.33 -22.77 -7.00
N PHE A 19 -21.32 -21.91 -6.70
CA PHE A 19 -22.28 -21.43 -7.70
C PHE A 19 -22.62 -19.94 -7.61
N LEU A 20 -21.64 -19.05 -7.86
CA LEU A 20 -21.89 -17.66 -8.29
C LEU A 20 -20.79 -17.23 -9.29
N TRP A 21 -20.93 -17.65 -10.54
CA TRP A 21 -19.90 -17.58 -11.58
C TRP A 21 -20.39 -16.86 -12.86
N ARG A 22 -20.82 -15.59 -12.77
CA ARG A 22 -21.27 -14.81 -13.95
C ARG A 22 -21.04 -13.29 -13.80
N GLN A 23 -19.92 -12.78 -14.31
CA GLN A 23 -19.66 -11.35 -14.63
C GLN A 23 -18.47 -11.23 -15.62
N SER A 24 -18.40 -10.12 -16.36
CA SER A 24 -17.45 -9.82 -17.46
C SER A 24 -15.96 -10.10 -17.16
N CYS A 25 -15.20 -10.48 -18.20
CA CYS A 25 -13.78 -10.87 -18.19
C CYS A 25 -12.85 -9.92 -17.40
N ALA A 26 -13.12 -8.61 -17.42
CA ALA A 26 -12.33 -7.59 -16.71
C ALA A 26 -12.56 -7.59 -15.18
N THR A 27 -13.80 -7.82 -14.74
CA THR A 27 -14.17 -7.77 -13.31
C THR A 27 -13.57 -8.94 -12.53
N ARG A 28 -13.21 -10.02 -13.21
CA ARG A 28 -12.69 -11.24 -12.59
C ARG A 28 -11.22 -11.14 -12.18
N ILE A 29 -10.41 -10.41 -12.95
CA ILE A 29 -9.01 -10.15 -12.60
C ILE A 29 -8.96 -9.23 -11.36
N VAL A 30 -9.83 -8.22 -11.30
CA VAL A 30 -9.99 -7.34 -10.14
C VAL A 30 -10.46 -8.07 -8.87
N LEU A 31 -11.27 -9.13 -9.01
CA LEU A 31 -11.76 -9.93 -7.86
C LEU A 31 -10.76 -10.95 -7.33
N LEU A 32 -9.84 -11.46 -8.16
CA LEU A 32 -8.70 -12.26 -7.71
C LEU A 32 -7.69 -11.41 -6.92
N GLU A 33 -7.66 -10.10 -7.14
CA GLU A 33 -6.73 -9.16 -6.49
C GLU A 33 -7.08 -8.84 -5.03
N GLN A 34 -8.32 -9.09 -4.57
CA GLN A 34 -8.78 -8.71 -3.23
C GLN A 34 -8.98 -9.93 -2.33
N GLY A 35 -7.93 -10.35 -1.63
CA GLY A 35 -8.03 -11.23 -0.45
C GLY A 35 -8.81 -10.63 0.75
N GLY A 36 -9.77 -9.74 0.49
CA GLY A 36 -10.63 -9.10 1.47
C GLY A 36 -12.10 -9.43 1.17
N TRP A 37 -12.59 -10.52 1.76
CA TRP A 37 -14.01 -10.85 1.70
C TRP A 37 -14.79 -9.89 2.62
N THR A 38 -15.64 -9.03 2.05
CA THR A 38 -16.73 -8.42 2.83
C THR A 38 -18.09 -8.83 2.24
N ARG A 39 -19.02 -9.13 3.15
CA ARG A 39 -20.37 -9.69 2.89
C ARG A 39 -21.24 -8.80 1.97
N ASN A 40 -20.88 -7.53 1.79
CA ASN A 40 -21.69 -6.52 1.09
C ASN A 40 -21.47 -6.43 -0.42
N SER A 41 -20.44 -7.09 -0.98
CA SER A 41 -20.21 -7.12 -2.44
C SER A 41 -21.20 -8.00 -3.21
N LYS A 42 -22.09 -8.71 -2.50
CA LYS A 42 -23.01 -9.73 -3.05
C LYS A 42 -24.19 -9.18 -3.89
N ARG A 43 -24.41 -7.87 -4.01
CA ARG A 43 -25.71 -7.33 -4.49
C ARG A 43 -25.76 -6.58 -5.82
N ILE A 44 -24.68 -6.49 -6.60
CA ILE A 44 -24.69 -5.62 -7.79
C ILE A 44 -24.18 -6.35 -9.05
N LEU A 45 -25.14 -6.59 -9.97
CA LEU A 45 -25.05 -6.80 -11.44
C LEU A 45 -25.00 -8.24 -12.00
N LEU A 46 -26.16 -8.70 -12.50
CA LEU A 46 -26.33 -9.73 -13.55
C LEU A 46 -26.96 -9.03 -14.77
N PRO A 47 -26.54 -9.35 -16.02
CA PRO A 47 -27.26 -10.37 -16.78
C PRO A 47 -26.37 -11.37 -17.56
N ALA A 48 -27.02 -12.44 -18.02
CA ALA A 48 -26.47 -13.67 -18.59
C ALA A 48 -25.63 -13.49 -19.88
N VAL A 49 -24.66 -14.39 -20.07
CA VAL A 49 -23.97 -14.63 -21.35
C VAL A 49 -24.30 -16.05 -21.81
N SER A 50 -25.06 -16.15 -22.90
CA SER A 50 -25.12 -17.32 -23.77
C SER A 50 -24.99 -16.78 -25.19
N HIS A 51 -23.95 -17.19 -25.91
CA HIS A 51 -23.57 -16.76 -27.27
C HIS A 51 -23.21 -15.28 -27.40
N ARG A 52 -21.93 -14.94 -27.24
CA ARG A 52 -21.36 -13.65 -27.68
C ARG A 52 -20.22 -13.92 -28.65
N SER A 53 -20.15 -13.15 -29.73
CA SER A 53 -19.04 -13.19 -30.69
C SER A 53 -17.80 -12.48 -30.11
N GLU A 54 -16.63 -12.65 -30.73
CA GLU A 54 -15.42 -11.87 -30.36
C GLU A 54 -15.67 -10.35 -30.41
N GLU A 55 -16.49 -9.89 -31.36
CA GLU A 55 -16.90 -8.48 -31.51
C GLU A 55 -17.71 -7.97 -30.30
N ASP A 56 -18.55 -8.83 -29.70
CA ASP A 56 -19.34 -8.48 -28.51
C ASP A 56 -18.48 -8.35 -27.25
N GLU A 57 -17.37 -9.09 -27.15
CA GLU A 57 -16.44 -9.02 -26.03
C GLU A 57 -15.52 -7.79 -26.12
N GLU A 58 -15.04 -7.45 -27.31
CA GLU A 58 -14.26 -6.23 -27.55
C GLU A 58 -15.11 -4.98 -27.28
N ALA A 59 -16.37 -4.94 -27.73
CA ALA A 59 -17.30 -3.87 -27.43
C ALA A 59 -17.57 -3.74 -25.90
N ALA A 60 -17.68 -4.86 -25.19
CA ALA A 60 -17.83 -4.85 -23.73
C ALA A 60 -16.59 -4.32 -23.00
N LEU A 61 -15.38 -4.65 -23.48
CA LEU A 61 -14.13 -4.14 -22.94
C LEU A 61 -13.99 -2.61 -23.16
N VAL A 62 -14.33 -2.12 -24.35
CA VAL A 62 -14.37 -0.68 -24.64
C VAL A 62 -15.35 0.04 -23.71
N GLN A 63 -16.55 -0.54 -23.50
CA GLN A 63 -17.55 0.02 -22.58
C GLN A 63 -17.05 0.09 -21.13
N LEU A 64 -16.26 -0.89 -20.69
CA LEU A 64 -15.64 -0.89 -19.37
C LEU A 64 -14.52 0.15 -19.25
N CYS A 65 -13.71 0.32 -20.29
CA CYS A 65 -12.66 1.34 -20.33
C CYS A 65 -13.22 2.76 -20.12
N HIS A 66 -14.43 3.03 -20.62
CA HIS A 66 -15.11 4.32 -20.39
C HIS A 66 -15.42 4.62 -18.92
N ARG A 67 -15.43 3.61 -18.03
CA ARG A 67 -15.64 3.81 -16.58
C ARG A 67 -14.38 4.29 -15.86
N ALA A 68 -13.20 4.10 -16.46
CA ALA A 68 -11.91 4.52 -15.91
C ALA A 68 -11.14 5.41 -16.90
N PRO A 69 -11.70 6.56 -17.33
CA PRO A 69 -11.04 7.42 -18.29
C PRO A 69 -9.77 8.03 -17.67
N THR A 70 -8.69 8.01 -18.44
CA THR A 70 -7.40 8.59 -18.03
C THR A 70 -7.05 9.85 -18.81
N ASP A 71 -7.96 10.32 -19.66
CA ASP A 71 -7.76 11.50 -20.49
C ASP A 71 -7.77 12.80 -19.67
N LYS A 72 -7.05 13.80 -20.19
CA LYS A 72 -7.09 15.16 -19.68
C LYS A 72 -8.37 15.86 -20.17
N LYS A 73 -9.06 16.53 -19.25
CA LYS A 73 -10.36 17.19 -19.51
C LYS A 73 -10.32 18.60 -18.93
N PRO A 74 -10.13 19.64 -19.77
CA PRO A 74 -10.02 21.03 -19.29
C PRO A 74 -11.22 21.49 -18.44
N GLU A 75 -12.43 20.96 -18.70
CA GLU A 75 -13.62 21.24 -17.90
C GLU A 75 -13.49 20.72 -16.46
N ALA A 76 -12.91 19.51 -16.31
CA ALA A 76 -12.60 18.94 -15.00
C ALA A 76 -11.52 19.77 -14.28
N ALA A 77 -10.49 20.21 -15.00
CA ALA A 77 -9.43 21.06 -14.43
C ALA A 77 -10.01 22.36 -13.84
N SER A 78 -10.84 23.06 -14.62
CA SER A 78 -11.55 24.26 -14.18
C SER A 78 -12.43 24.01 -12.96
N TRP A 79 -13.19 22.91 -12.97
CA TRP A 79 -14.06 22.54 -11.85
C TRP A 79 -13.28 22.26 -10.57
N TYR A 80 -12.24 21.43 -10.62
CA TYR A 80 -11.41 21.12 -9.44
C TYR A 80 -10.72 22.36 -8.89
N ARG A 81 -10.25 23.26 -9.78
CA ARG A 81 -9.65 24.53 -9.36
C ARG A 81 -10.63 25.40 -8.59
N GLU A 82 -11.89 25.48 -9.03
CA GLU A 82 -12.90 26.26 -8.31
C GLU A 82 -13.31 25.61 -6.98
N GLN A 83 -13.43 24.28 -6.92
CA GLN A 83 -13.63 23.57 -5.64
C GLN A 83 -12.45 23.82 -4.69
N GLY A 84 -11.21 23.81 -5.20
CA GLY A 84 -10.01 24.14 -4.44
C GLY A 84 -10.08 25.56 -3.88
N ASN A 85 -10.54 26.53 -4.66
CA ASN A 85 -10.74 27.92 -4.20
C ASN A 85 -11.78 28.01 -3.08
N GLN A 86 -12.84 27.21 -3.11
CA GLN A 86 -13.85 27.16 -2.06
C GLN A 86 -13.28 26.58 -0.76
N GLU A 87 -12.58 25.45 -0.83
CA GLU A 87 -11.92 24.85 0.34
C GLU A 87 -10.84 25.76 0.93
N PHE A 88 -10.09 26.46 0.07
CA PHE A 88 -9.10 27.45 0.49
C PHE A 88 -9.77 28.61 1.27
N LYS A 89 -10.88 29.16 0.77
CA LYS A 89 -11.66 30.20 1.47
C LYS A 89 -12.22 29.71 2.81
N ARG A 90 -12.49 28.41 2.95
CA ARG A 90 -12.93 27.77 4.20
C ARG A 90 -11.78 27.47 5.17
N GLY A 91 -10.53 27.79 4.82
CA GLY A 91 -9.34 27.49 5.64
C GLY A 91 -8.91 26.02 5.61
N ARG A 92 -9.52 25.20 4.75
CA ARG A 92 -9.21 23.76 4.62
C ARG A 92 -8.09 23.55 3.61
N TYR A 93 -6.89 24.02 3.95
CA TYR A 93 -5.77 24.08 3.02
C TYR A 93 -5.33 22.71 2.49
N GLN A 94 -5.38 21.65 3.31
CA GLN A 94 -5.06 20.28 2.86
C GLN A 94 -6.04 19.76 1.80
N ALA A 95 -7.32 20.10 1.91
CA ALA A 95 -8.32 19.75 0.91
C ALA A 95 -8.12 20.57 -0.38
N ALA A 96 -7.85 21.86 -0.25
CA ALA A 96 -7.54 22.75 -1.37
C ALA A 96 -6.30 22.27 -2.14
N LEU A 97 -5.22 21.88 -1.44
CA LEU A 97 -3.98 21.34 -2.00
C LEU A 97 -4.23 20.13 -2.91
N ARG A 98 -5.08 19.18 -2.46
CA ARG A 98 -5.46 18.01 -3.26
C ARG A 98 -6.26 18.39 -4.50
N LEU A 99 -7.23 19.30 -4.36
CA LEU A 99 -8.06 19.75 -5.48
C LEU A 99 -7.25 20.52 -6.53
N TYR A 100 -6.30 21.37 -6.13
CA TYR A 100 -5.39 22.03 -7.07
C TYR A 100 -4.47 21.04 -7.78
N SER A 101 -4.03 19.97 -7.11
CA SER A 101 -3.25 18.90 -7.75
C SER A 101 -4.06 18.11 -8.77
N LYS A 102 -5.35 17.82 -8.48
CA LYS A 102 -6.28 17.23 -9.45
C LYS A 102 -6.56 18.18 -10.63
N ALA A 103 -6.68 19.47 -10.37
CA ALA A 103 -6.84 20.46 -11.45
C ALA A 103 -5.63 20.41 -12.41
N ALA A 104 -4.41 20.48 -11.86
CA ALA A 104 -3.18 20.41 -12.66
C ALA A 104 -3.07 19.11 -13.47
N SER A 105 -3.57 17.97 -12.97
CA SER A 105 -3.52 16.71 -13.72
C SER A 105 -4.44 16.66 -14.93
N HIS A 106 -5.51 17.45 -14.97
CA HIS A 106 -6.41 17.52 -16.12
C HIS A 106 -6.06 18.63 -17.13
N GLU A 107 -5.10 19.50 -16.83
CA GLU A 107 -4.62 20.53 -17.75
C GLU A 107 -3.85 19.93 -18.93
N LEU A 108 -4.05 20.50 -20.12
CA LEU A 108 -3.36 20.10 -21.35
C LEU A 108 -1.90 20.60 -21.35
N PRO A 109 -0.98 19.89 -22.03
CA PRO A 109 0.40 20.33 -22.19
C PRO A 109 0.48 21.74 -22.79
N GLY A 110 1.31 22.59 -22.19
CA GLY A 110 1.51 23.98 -22.64
C GLY A 110 0.35 24.93 -22.31
N SER A 111 -0.71 24.47 -21.64
CA SER A 111 -1.78 25.34 -21.14
C SER A 111 -1.20 26.33 -20.10
N PRO A 112 -1.36 27.66 -20.26
CA PRO A 112 -0.92 28.61 -19.25
C PRO A 112 -1.73 28.46 -17.94
N GLU A 113 -2.89 27.81 -17.96
CA GLU A 113 -3.72 27.58 -16.77
C GLU A 113 -3.08 26.60 -15.76
N VAL A 114 -2.16 25.73 -16.21
CA VAL A 114 -1.39 24.87 -15.30
C VAL A 114 -0.52 25.70 -14.34
N SER A 115 0.02 26.83 -14.83
CA SER A 115 0.80 27.76 -14.00
C SER A 115 -0.07 28.36 -12.88
N VAL A 116 -1.36 28.60 -13.15
CA VAL A 116 -2.33 29.09 -12.16
C VAL A 116 -2.66 28.01 -11.14
N CYS A 117 -2.74 26.74 -11.55
CA CYS A 117 -2.90 25.63 -10.63
C CYS A 117 -1.72 25.52 -9.66
N PHE A 118 -0.47 25.58 -10.15
CA PHE A 118 0.72 25.59 -9.28
C PHE A 118 0.79 26.83 -8.38
N ALA A 119 0.41 28.01 -8.90
CA ALA A 119 0.35 29.23 -8.10
C ALA A 119 -0.75 29.19 -7.01
N ASN A 120 -1.88 28.53 -7.26
CA ASN A 120 -2.90 28.34 -6.23
C ASN A 120 -2.47 27.28 -5.22
N ARG A 121 -1.82 26.21 -5.68
CA ARG A 121 -1.30 25.13 -4.84
C ARG A 121 -0.21 25.60 -3.88
N SER A 122 0.74 26.42 -4.35
CA SER A 122 1.74 27.06 -3.49
C SER A 122 1.09 27.95 -2.42
N ALA A 123 -0.10 28.50 -2.64
CA ALA A 123 -0.83 29.25 -1.62
C ALA A 123 -1.22 28.36 -0.44
N ALA A 124 -1.78 27.19 -0.75
CA ALA A 124 -2.15 26.21 0.26
C ALA A 124 -0.91 25.70 1.01
N LEU A 125 0.18 25.42 0.30
CA LEU A 125 1.46 24.98 0.88
C LEU A 125 2.06 26.01 1.85
N LEU A 126 1.98 27.31 1.52
CA LEU A 126 2.44 28.37 2.44
C LEU A 126 1.67 28.32 3.76
N HIS A 127 0.33 28.22 3.70
CA HIS A 127 -0.50 28.15 4.90
C HIS A 127 -0.29 26.88 5.72
N LEU A 128 0.15 25.79 5.08
CA LEU A 128 0.52 24.52 5.73
C LEU A 128 1.97 24.51 6.24
N GLY A 129 2.76 25.57 6.02
CA GLY A 129 4.16 25.65 6.47
C GLY A 129 5.15 24.82 5.65
N HIS A 130 4.75 24.26 4.51
CA HIS A 130 5.63 23.50 3.61
C HIS A 130 6.41 24.45 2.68
N PHE A 131 7.34 25.22 3.24
CA PHE A 131 8.01 26.32 2.55
C PHE A 131 8.87 25.89 1.35
N GLU A 132 9.63 24.79 1.44
CA GLU A 132 10.46 24.31 0.32
C GLU A 132 9.60 23.86 -0.87
N VAL A 133 8.60 23.02 -0.62
CA VAL A 133 7.66 22.54 -1.66
C VAL A 133 6.87 23.71 -2.26
N CYS A 134 6.57 24.74 -1.46
CA CYS A 134 5.96 25.97 -1.93
C CYS A 134 6.85 26.71 -2.94
N LEU A 135 8.16 26.80 -2.69
CA LEU A 135 9.13 27.41 -3.61
C LEU A 135 9.23 26.62 -4.93
N GLU A 136 9.21 25.29 -4.88
CA GLU A 136 9.19 24.45 -6.07
C GLU A 136 7.96 24.72 -6.94
N ASP A 137 6.77 24.82 -6.34
CA ASP A 137 5.53 25.11 -7.08
C ASP A 137 5.52 26.54 -7.66
N ILE A 138 6.14 27.50 -6.98
CA ILE A 138 6.33 28.85 -7.54
C ILE A 138 7.24 28.77 -8.77
N ALA A 139 8.36 28.03 -8.69
CA ALA A 139 9.25 27.84 -9.82
C ALA A 139 8.54 27.13 -11.00
N ARG A 140 7.71 26.11 -10.72
CA ARG A 140 6.86 25.46 -11.73
C ARG A 140 5.86 26.42 -12.36
N ALA A 141 5.23 27.29 -11.56
CA ALA A 141 4.34 28.31 -12.11
C ALA A 141 5.09 29.26 -13.05
N GLU A 142 6.24 29.78 -12.63
CA GLU A 142 7.11 30.65 -13.43
C GLU A 142 7.53 29.98 -14.75
N SER A 143 7.95 28.71 -14.70
CA SER A 143 8.40 27.97 -15.89
C SER A 143 7.28 27.68 -16.92
N HIS A 144 6.01 27.68 -16.49
CA HIS A 144 4.85 27.45 -17.34
C HIS A 144 4.17 28.76 -17.79
N GLY A 145 4.86 29.90 -17.69
CA GLY A 145 4.36 31.18 -18.20
C GLY A 145 3.30 31.83 -17.31
N TYR A 146 3.50 31.83 -15.99
CA TYR A 146 2.58 32.49 -15.06
C TYR A 146 2.30 33.95 -15.45
N PRO A 147 1.03 34.40 -15.49
CA PRO A 147 0.70 35.73 -16.01
C PRO A 147 1.38 36.88 -15.25
N ASP A 148 2.04 37.79 -15.97
CA ASP A 148 2.81 38.91 -15.40
C ASP A 148 2.00 39.75 -14.39
N ARG A 149 0.73 40.04 -14.71
CA ARG A 149 -0.20 40.79 -13.83
C ARG A 149 -0.43 40.13 -12.46
N LEU A 150 -0.19 38.83 -12.36
CA LEU A 150 -0.36 38.05 -11.13
C LEU A 150 0.98 37.76 -10.44
N LEU A 151 2.11 37.94 -11.12
CA LEU A 151 3.45 37.64 -10.62
C LEU A 151 3.77 38.25 -9.24
N PRO A 152 3.34 39.48 -8.90
CA PRO A 152 3.53 40.01 -7.54
C PRO A 152 2.97 39.12 -6.42
N LYS A 153 1.93 38.32 -6.68
CA LYS A 153 1.35 37.41 -5.69
C LYS A 153 2.30 36.26 -5.34
N VAL A 154 2.93 35.65 -6.34
CA VAL A 154 3.85 34.52 -6.11
C VAL A 154 5.20 35.01 -5.59
N LEU A 155 5.67 36.19 -6.00
CA LEU A 155 6.90 36.79 -5.46
C LEU A 155 6.79 37.16 -3.97
N LEU A 156 5.64 37.70 -3.54
CA LEU A 156 5.38 37.93 -2.09
C LEU A 156 5.48 36.64 -1.30
N ARG A 157 4.88 35.56 -1.82
CA ARG A 157 4.93 34.24 -1.20
C ARG A 157 6.35 33.67 -1.19
N LYS A 158 7.09 33.81 -2.29
CA LYS A 158 8.49 33.39 -2.43
C LYS A 158 9.37 34.06 -1.37
N ALA A 159 9.24 35.38 -1.20
CA ALA A 159 9.96 36.11 -0.16
C ALA A 159 9.59 35.64 1.25
N GLU A 160 8.30 35.41 1.52
CA GLU A 160 7.83 34.90 2.83
C GLU A 160 8.41 33.51 3.13
N CYS A 161 8.39 32.58 2.17
CA CYS A 161 9.01 31.27 2.32
C CYS A 161 10.52 31.38 2.61
N LEU A 162 11.25 32.20 1.86
CA LEU A 162 12.70 32.38 2.04
C LEU A 162 13.05 32.97 3.40
N LEU A 163 12.25 33.92 3.90
CA LEU A 163 12.39 34.45 5.27
C LEU A 163 12.13 33.37 6.33
N CYS A 164 11.10 32.55 6.16
CA CYS A 164 10.80 31.44 7.07
C CYS A 164 11.92 30.40 7.10
N LEU A 165 12.56 30.14 5.95
CA LEU A 165 13.70 29.23 5.81
C LEU A 165 15.06 29.85 6.22
N GLY A 166 15.09 31.14 6.57
CA GLY A 166 16.34 31.83 6.94
C GLY A 166 17.26 32.16 5.76
N ARG A 167 16.79 32.01 4.51
CA ARG A 167 17.52 32.36 3.28
C ARG A 167 17.41 33.86 3.01
N LEU A 168 18.01 34.67 3.88
CA LEU A 168 17.81 36.13 3.95
C LEU A 168 18.23 36.85 2.66
N GLN A 169 19.37 36.45 2.07
CA GLN A 169 19.87 37.09 0.84
C GLN A 169 18.92 36.86 -0.34
N ASP A 170 18.48 35.62 -0.53
CA ASP A 170 17.51 35.28 -1.58
C ASP A 170 16.19 36.04 -1.37
N ALA A 171 15.74 36.18 -0.12
CA ALA A 171 14.54 36.95 0.21
C ALA A 171 14.71 38.42 -0.17
N GLN A 172 15.86 39.03 0.15
CA GLN A 172 16.18 40.42 -0.19
C GLN A 172 16.15 40.62 -1.72
N ASP A 173 16.73 39.71 -2.48
CA ASP A 173 16.76 39.76 -3.95
C ASP A 173 15.35 39.72 -4.54
N VAL A 174 14.50 38.82 -4.04
CA VAL A 174 13.10 38.71 -4.46
C VAL A 174 12.31 39.98 -4.11
N LEU A 175 12.52 40.56 -2.92
CA LEU A 175 11.85 41.79 -2.51
C LEU A 175 12.23 42.98 -3.42
N ARG A 176 13.51 43.09 -3.83
CA ARG A 176 13.95 44.11 -4.80
C ARG A 176 13.26 43.98 -6.16
N VAL A 177 13.17 42.76 -6.69
CA VAL A 177 12.46 42.48 -7.95
C VAL A 177 10.97 42.82 -7.82
N LEU A 178 10.36 42.45 -6.69
CA LEU A 178 8.96 42.74 -6.40
C LEU A 178 8.68 44.25 -6.35
N GLU A 179 9.55 45.04 -5.72
CA GLU A 179 9.44 46.49 -5.67
C GLU A 179 9.43 47.12 -7.06
N SER A 180 10.37 46.71 -7.92
CA SER A 180 10.41 47.21 -9.30
C SER A 180 9.12 46.90 -10.07
N LYS A 181 8.54 45.72 -9.85
CA LYS A 181 7.30 45.30 -10.53
C LYS A 181 6.06 46.01 -9.98
N ILE A 182 5.98 46.21 -8.66
CA ILE A 182 4.88 46.94 -8.03
C ILE A 182 4.91 48.43 -8.40
N ALA A 183 6.10 49.02 -8.61
CA ALA A 183 6.23 50.41 -9.03
C ALA A 183 5.73 50.67 -10.48
N LEU A 184 5.71 49.63 -11.32
CA LEU A 184 5.25 49.71 -12.72
C LEU A 184 3.72 49.54 -12.86
N ASP A 185 3.06 48.85 -11.92
CA ASP A 185 1.61 48.68 -11.89
C ASP A 185 0.93 49.89 -11.23
N GLY A 186 0.19 50.68 -12.01
CA GLY A 186 -0.60 51.81 -11.52
C GLY A 186 -1.66 51.46 -10.45
N VAL A 187 -2.15 52.50 -9.76
CA VAL A 187 -2.94 52.43 -8.51
C VAL A 187 -4.26 51.65 -8.67
N MET A 188 -4.32 50.45 -8.07
CA MET A 188 -5.56 49.69 -7.79
C MET A 188 -5.65 49.32 -6.31
N THR A 189 -6.85 49.06 -5.77
CA THR A 189 -7.07 48.70 -4.35
C THR A 189 -6.33 47.43 -3.91
N THR A 190 -6.08 46.49 -4.81
CA THR A 190 -5.25 45.29 -4.57
C THR A 190 -3.76 45.61 -4.39
N HIS A 191 -3.30 46.78 -4.83
CA HIS A 191 -1.93 47.28 -4.70
C HIS A 191 -1.58 47.64 -3.24
N LEU A 192 -2.51 48.28 -2.52
CA LEU A 192 -2.31 48.66 -1.11
C LEU A 192 -2.05 47.45 -0.19
N THR A 193 -2.80 46.35 -0.38
CA THR A 193 -2.61 45.14 0.43
C THR A 193 -1.24 44.50 0.18
N ARG A 194 -0.78 44.51 -1.08
CA ARG A 194 0.55 44.01 -1.46
C ARG A 194 1.66 44.88 -0.89
N LEU A 195 1.53 46.21 -0.94
CA LEU A 195 2.48 47.15 -0.32
C LEU A 195 2.57 46.97 1.19
N LYS A 196 1.45 46.77 1.89
CA LYS A 196 1.45 46.47 3.32
C LYS A 196 2.22 45.19 3.63
N LYS A 197 1.93 44.10 2.91
CA LYS A 197 2.65 42.82 3.09
C LYS A 197 4.15 42.96 2.76
N LEU A 198 4.50 43.68 1.68
CA LEU A 198 5.89 44.01 1.34
C LEU A 198 6.60 44.74 2.48
N SER A 199 5.97 45.78 3.04
CA SER A 199 6.54 46.52 4.17
C SER A 199 6.73 45.64 5.41
N GLN A 200 5.77 44.75 5.69
CA GLN A 200 5.85 43.80 6.79
C GLN A 200 7.03 42.82 6.61
N LEU A 201 7.20 42.26 5.41
CA LEU A 201 8.30 41.32 5.11
C LEU A 201 9.67 42.02 5.20
N LYS A 202 9.77 43.30 4.82
CA LYS A 202 11.00 44.09 5.01
C LYS A 202 11.34 44.31 6.47
N VAL A 203 10.34 44.60 7.31
CA VAL A 203 10.54 44.73 8.76
C VAL A 203 11.03 43.41 9.34
N GLN A 204 10.40 42.29 8.96
CA GLN A 204 10.82 40.95 9.39
C GLN A 204 12.25 40.61 8.94
N LEU A 205 12.63 40.96 7.71
CA LEU A 205 14.01 40.80 7.22
C LEU A 205 14.99 41.58 8.12
N GLY A 206 14.71 42.85 8.37
CA GLY A 206 15.56 43.70 9.21
C GLY A 206 15.59 43.29 10.68
N GLU A 207 14.54 42.64 11.21
CA GLU A 207 14.53 42.04 12.54
C GLU A 207 15.41 40.78 12.59
N LYS A 208 15.31 39.90 11.59
CA LYS A 208 16.13 38.68 11.48
C LYS A 208 17.61 38.96 11.23
N GLU A 209 17.94 40.04 10.52
CA GLU A 209 19.33 40.50 10.35
C GLU A 209 19.93 41.03 11.66
N ARG A 210 19.10 41.63 12.54
CA ARG A 210 19.55 42.22 13.82
C ARG A 210 19.66 41.20 14.96
N CYS A 211 18.91 40.11 14.89
CA CYS A 211 18.99 38.97 15.81
C CYS A 211 19.18 37.68 14.99
N PRO A 212 20.42 37.32 14.61
CA PRO A 212 20.66 36.03 14.00
C PRO A 212 20.18 34.96 14.99
N GLU A 213 19.19 34.14 14.59
CA GLU A 213 18.86 32.93 15.35
C GLU A 213 20.19 32.17 15.57
N PRO A 214 20.47 31.67 16.79
CA PRO A 214 21.56 30.71 16.94
C PRO A 214 21.31 29.63 15.88
N ALA A 215 22.35 29.36 15.07
CA ALA A 215 22.24 28.41 13.97
C ALA A 215 21.39 27.25 14.46
N ARG A 216 20.20 27.05 13.85
CA ARG A 216 19.45 25.83 14.06
C ARG A 216 20.45 24.77 13.66
N GLY A 217 21.04 24.12 14.66
CA GLY A 217 21.88 22.97 14.42
C GLY A 217 21.06 22.11 13.50
N GLU A 218 21.65 21.69 12.38
CA GLU A 218 21.17 20.48 11.75
C GLU A 218 20.92 19.54 12.92
N HIS A 219 19.64 19.20 13.15
CA HIS A 219 19.30 18.14 14.08
C HIS A 219 19.90 16.90 13.44
N GLY A 220 21.20 16.71 13.67
CA GLY A 220 21.88 15.46 13.61
C GLY A 220 21.24 14.65 14.71
N GLY A 221 20.03 14.14 14.42
CA GLY A 221 19.45 13.05 15.16
C GLY A 221 20.58 12.05 15.31
N THR A 222 20.86 11.70 16.56
CA THR A 222 21.87 10.72 16.96
C THR A 222 21.73 9.57 16.00
N ARG A 223 22.59 9.52 14.98
CA ARG A 223 22.49 8.56 13.90
C ARG A 223 22.84 7.27 14.59
N GLY A 224 21.82 6.50 14.97
CA GLY A 224 21.99 5.20 15.62
C GLY A 224 23.08 4.45 14.87
N GLU A 225 23.95 3.76 15.61
CA GLU A 225 25.11 3.08 15.02
C GLU A 225 24.66 2.36 13.74
N PRO A 226 25.30 2.67 12.59
CA PRO A 226 24.87 2.10 11.32
C PRO A 226 24.91 0.58 11.44
N GLU A 227 23.74 -0.04 11.27
CA GLU A 227 23.60 -1.50 11.25
C GLU A 227 24.66 -2.06 10.29
N ILE A 228 25.61 -2.82 10.82
CA ILE A 228 26.69 -3.41 10.04
C ILE A 228 26.05 -4.36 9.03
N TRP A 229 26.01 -3.94 7.76
CA TRP A 229 25.44 -4.71 6.66
C TRP A 229 26.58 -5.25 5.80
N GLU A 230 26.78 -6.56 5.87
CA GLU A 230 27.67 -7.28 4.97
C GLU A 230 26.81 -8.02 3.95
N GLU A 231 26.95 -7.64 2.68
CA GLU A 231 26.13 -8.20 1.61
C GLU A 231 26.68 -9.55 1.12
N ASN A 232 25.77 -10.46 0.80
CA ASN A 232 26.09 -11.76 0.27
C ASN A 232 26.66 -11.66 -1.15
N SER A 233 27.81 -12.28 -1.40
CA SER A 233 28.43 -12.25 -2.73
C SER A 233 27.66 -13.04 -3.80
N ARG A 234 26.77 -13.96 -3.40
CA ARG A 234 25.99 -14.83 -4.30
C ARG A 234 24.54 -14.42 -4.44
N ILE A 235 23.98 -13.63 -3.52
CA ILE A 235 22.56 -13.24 -3.52
C ILE A 235 22.47 -11.73 -3.32
N SER A 236 22.09 -10.99 -4.37
CA SER A 236 22.03 -9.52 -4.28
C SER A 236 21.01 -9.08 -3.24
N GLY A 237 21.35 -8.10 -2.40
CA GLY A 237 20.45 -7.58 -1.38
C GLY A 237 20.22 -8.51 -0.19
N ALA A 238 20.87 -9.67 -0.12
CA ALA A 238 20.83 -10.55 1.05
C ALA A 238 22.04 -10.35 1.96
N SER A 239 21.90 -10.67 3.24
CA SER A 239 23.00 -10.70 4.22
C SER A 239 23.98 -11.85 3.94
N SER A 240 25.26 -11.67 4.27
CA SER A 240 26.30 -12.73 4.26
C SER A 240 25.92 -13.93 5.15
N SER A 241 25.02 -13.72 6.12
CA SER A 241 24.45 -14.75 7.00
C SER A 241 23.42 -15.67 6.34
N LEU A 242 23.17 -15.53 5.04
CA LEU A 242 22.22 -16.36 4.28
C LEU A 242 22.92 -17.19 3.21
N SER A 243 22.29 -18.29 2.82
CA SER A 243 22.70 -19.08 1.66
C SER A 243 21.49 -19.59 0.88
N LEU A 244 21.66 -19.72 -0.44
CA LEU A 244 20.64 -20.25 -1.33
C LEU A 244 20.78 -21.76 -1.41
N SER A 245 19.69 -22.46 -1.14
CA SER A 245 19.59 -23.91 -1.19
C SER A 245 18.48 -24.34 -2.16
N PHE A 246 18.53 -25.61 -2.56
CA PHE A 246 17.51 -26.24 -3.40
C PHE A 246 17.29 -27.69 -2.97
N ASP A 247 16.04 -28.10 -2.82
CA ASP A 247 15.65 -29.51 -2.71
C ASP A 247 14.32 -29.76 -3.44
N ALA A 248 13.98 -31.04 -3.63
CA ALA A 248 12.82 -31.45 -4.43
C ALA A 248 11.46 -31.14 -3.77
N GLU A 249 11.40 -30.99 -2.45
CA GLU A 249 10.15 -30.75 -1.72
C GLU A 249 9.86 -29.26 -1.58
N ARG A 250 10.88 -28.46 -1.30
CA ARG A 250 10.78 -27.02 -1.01
C ARG A 250 11.16 -26.15 -2.20
N GLY A 251 11.78 -26.71 -3.23
CA GLY A 251 12.37 -25.95 -4.32
C GLY A 251 13.51 -25.05 -3.82
N ARG A 252 13.63 -23.86 -4.42
CA ARG A 252 14.63 -22.85 -4.02
C ARG A 252 14.22 -22.21 -2.71
N HIS A 253 15.13 -22.13 -1.75
CA HIS A 253 14.86 -21.53 -0.44
C HIS A 253 16.12 -20.95 0.19
N LEU A 254 15.93 -20.01 1.12
CA LEU A 254 17.03 -19.41 1.89
C LEU A 254 17.20 -20.12 3.23
N VAL A 255 18.45 -20.38 3.60
CA VAL A 255 18.82 -20.91 4.92
C VAL A 255 19.87 -20.04 5.59
N ALA A 256 19.84 -19.99 6.92
CA ALA A 256 20.84 -19.30 7.71
C ALA A 256 22.20 -20.03 7.59
N SER A 257 23.27 -19.32 7.21
CA SER A 257 24.63 -19.88 7.14
C SER A 257 25.36 -19.83 8.49
N GLN A 258 24.81 -19.09 9.45
CA GLN A 258 25.28 -18.92 10.81
C GLN A 258 24.08 -18.57 11.72
N ASP A 259 24.29 -18.51 13.03
CA ASP A 259 23.26 -18.05 13.96
C ASP A 259 22.95 -16.56 13.73
N ILE A 260 21.65 -16.24 13.69
CA ILE A 260 21.10 -14.91 13.41
C ILE A 260 20.32 -14.45 14.63
N VAL A 261 20.56 -13.22 15.06
CA VAL A 261 19.85 -12.61 16.19
C VAL A 261 18.56 -11.93 15.75
N ALA A 262 17.58 -11.86 16.65
CA ALA A 262 16.34 -11.11 16.39
C ALA A 262 16.66 -9.64 16.08
N GLY A 263 15.95 -9.07 15.10
CA GLY A 263 16.10 -7.71 14.61
C GLY A 263 17.12 -7.54 13.49
N GLN A 264 18.01 -8.51 13.25
CA GLN A 264 19.01 -8.44 12.18
C GLN A 264 18.35 -8.36 10.79
N SER A 265 18.80 -7.42 9.96
CA SER A 265 18.40 -7.38 8.55
C SER A 265 18.90 -8.60 7.78
N LEU A 266 18.01 -9.21 7.00
CA LEU A 266 18.26 -10.42 6.23
C LEU A 266 18.26 -10.15 4.73
N VAL A 267 17.27 -9.40 4.24
CA VAL A 267 17.12 -9.04 2.83
C VAL A 267 16.70 -7.58 2.73
N LYS A 268 17.31 -6.83 1.81
CA LYS A 268 16.98 -5.47 1.42
C LYS A 268 16.90 -5.46 -0.11
N GLU A 269 15.70 -5.36 -0.65
CA GLU A 269 15.46 -5.48 -2.09
C GLU A 269 14.53 -4.37 -2.58
N GLU A 270 14.92 -3.67 -3.64
CA GLU A 270 14.01 -2.80 -4.39
C GLU A 270 13.14 -3.67 -5.31
N ALA A 271 11.85 -3.32 -5.41
CA ALA A 271 10.96 -4.01 -6.34
C ALA A 271 11.53 -3.96 -7.76
N PHE A 272 11.67 -5.11 -8.42
CA PHE A 272 12.03 -5.15 -9.85
C PHE A 272 10.99 -4.37 -10.67
N VAL A 273 9.73 -4.54 -10.30
CA VAL A 273 8.59 -3.78 -10.82
C VAL A 273 7.59 -3.56 -9.70
N SER A 274 6.94 -2.40 -9.71
CA SER A 274 5.76 -2.15 -8.87
C SER A 274 4.73 -1.33 -9.64
N VAL A 275 3.45 -1.54 -9.30
CA VAL A 275 2.31 -0.80 -9.81
C VAL A 275 1.41 -0.40 -8.65
N LEU A 276 1.11 0.91 -8.58
CA LEU A 276 0.20 1.48 -7.61
C LEU A 276 -1.22 0.94 -7.81
N CYS A 277 -1.81 0.39 -6.75
CA CYS A 277 -3.19 -0.06 -6.79
C CYS A 277 -4.13 1.16 -6.65
N PRO A 278 -5.09 1.36 -7.55
CA PRO A 278 -6.00 2.51 -7.50
C PRO A 278 -6.92 2.51 -6.26
N GLY A 279 -7.11 1.36 -5.61
CA GLY A 279 -7.92 1.16 -4.41
C GLY A 279 -9.40 0.90 -4.71
N GLU A 280 -10.21 0.69 -3.66
CA GLU A 280 -11.65 0.34 -3.75
C GLU A 280 -12.53 1.44 -4.37
N SER A 281 -11.99 2.64 -4.57
CA SER A 281 -12.76 3.83 -4.98
C SER A 281 -13.19 3.86 -6.45
N LEU A 282 -12.64 2.99 -7.31
CA LEU A 282 -13.06 2.90 -8.72
C LEU A 282 -14.44 2.24 -8.89
N ALA A 283 -14.94 1.51 -7.89
CA ALA A 283 -16.18 0.73 -7.98
C ALA A 283 -17.47 1.52 -7.66
N LEU A 284 -17.36 2.79 -7.23
CA LEU A 284 -18.51 3.58 -6.75
C LEU A 284 -18.60 4.92 -7.49
N GLN A 285 -19.00 4.87 -8.77
CA GLN A 285 -19.57 6.02 -9.48
C GLN A 285 -21.10 5.89 -9.55
N ASP A 286 -21.76 5.94 -8.40
CA ASP A 286 -23.23 6.08 -8.29
C ASP A 286 -23.63 7.51 -7.82
N GLY A 287 -22.72 8.48 -7.96
CA GLY A 287 -22.93 9.86 -7.51
C GLY A 287 -23.36 10.82 -8.63
N ASP A 288 -24.32 11.70 -8.32
CA ASP A 288 -24.95 12.71 -9.19
C ASP A 288 -24.02 13.84 -9.70
N THR A 289 -22.71 13.77 -9.41
CA THR A 289 -21.72 14.78 -9.82
C THR A 289 -20.76 14.24 -10.87
N ALA A 290 -20.52 15.00 -11.93
CA ALA A 290 -19.63 14.61 -13.04
C ALA A 290 -18.17 14.32 -12.63
N TRP A 291 -17.71 14.79 -11.46
CA TRP A 291 -16.30 14.70 -11.01
C TRP A 291 -16.19 14.36 -9.51
N ASP A 292 -15.25 13.49 -9.15
CA ASP A 292 -15.08 12.98 -7.78
C ASP A 292 -14.01 13.76 -6.98
N THR A 293 -14.41 14.30 -5.81
CA THR A 293 -13.49 15.00 -4.89
C THR A 293 -12.71 14.07 -3.97
N ARG A 294 -13.13 12.80 -3.81
CA ARG A 294 -12.47 11.82 -2.94
C ARG A 294 -11.03 11.58 -3.37
N ALA A 295 -10.12 11.49 -2.41
CA ALA A 295 -8.72 11.19 -2.70
C ALA A 295 -8.58 9.68 -2.95
N THR A 296 -8.01 9.32 -4.10
CA THR A 296 -7.62 7.94 -4.42
C THR A 296 -6.13 7.73 -4.12
N ASN A 297 -5.67 6.48 -4.10
CA ASN A 297 -4.23 6.21 -4.00
C ASN A 297 -3.44 6.91 -5.12
N ALA A 298 -4.02 7.01 -6.33
CA ALA A 298 -3.43 7.72 -7.47
C ALA A 298 -3.30 9.25 -7.27
N ASP A 299 -4.02 9.83 -6.30
CA ASP A 299 -3.87 11.23 -5.91
C ASP A 299 -2.85 11.43 -4.78
N LEU A 300 -2.65 10.38 -3.98
CA LEU A 300 -1.92 10.43 -2.73
C LEU A 300 -0.49 9.91 -2.84
N TYR A 301 -0.16 9.12 -3.87
CA TYR A 301 1.14 8.45 -3.96
C TYR A 301 1.76 8.54 -5.37
N CYS A 302 3.08 8.64 -5.40
CA CYS A 302 3.85 8.66 -6.63
C CYS A 302 3.73 7.32 -7.36
N HIS A 303 3.44 7.36 -8.67
CA HIS A 303 3.28 6.16 -9.50
C HIS A 303 4.60 5.43 -9.83
N ARG A 304 5.74 5.99 -9.40
CA ARG A 304 7.09 5.44 -9.59
C ARG A 304 7.70 4.96 -8.27
N CYS A 305 7.87 5.84 -7.29
CA CYS A 305 8.55 5.52 -6.03
C CYS A 305 7.61 5.24 -4.85
N LEU A 306 6.29 5.32 -5.05
CA LEU A 306 5.27 5.13 -4.01
C LEU A 306 5.36 6.10 -2.82
N ARG A 307 6.20 7.15 -2.89
CA ARG A 307 6.23 8.21 -1.89
C ARG A 307 4.91 8.98 -1.88
N GLN A 308 4.43 9.34 -0.69
CA GLN A 308 3.25 10.17 -0.54
C GLN A 308 3.44 11.54 -1.21
N LEU A 309 2.41 12.01 -1.90
CA LEU A 309 2.40 13.25 -2.67
C LEU A 309 1.87 14.39 -1.80
N LEU A 310 2.71 15.39 -1.56
CA LEU A 310 2.29 16.70 -1.06
C LEU A 310 1.90 17.63 -2.21
N ALA A 311 2.75 17.70 -3.24
CA ALA A 311 2.54 18.48 -4.45
C ALA A 311 2.96 17.65 -5.66
N SER A 312 2.00 17.12 -6.41
CA SER A 312 2.29 16.24 -7.54
C SER A 312 2.81 16.98 -8.77
N VAL A 313 3.73 16.34 -9.49
CA VAL A 313 4.02 16.61 -10.90
C VAL A 313 3.12 15.69 -11.74
N PRO A 314 2.11 16.22 -12.46
CA PRO A 314 1.23 15.41 -13.27
C PRO A 314 1.91 14.95 -14.56
N CYS A 315 1.50 13.80 -15.10
CA CYS A 315 1.85 13.40 -16.45
C CYS A 315 1.36 14.45 -17.47
N GLN A 316 2.10 14.62 -18.57
CA GLN A 316 1.72 15.48 -19.69
C GLN A 316 0.73 14.79 -20.64
N GLY A 317 0.71 13.46 -20.72
CA GLY A 317 -0.21 12.73 -21.60
C GLY A 317 -1.56 12.39 -20.97
N CYS A 318 -1.58 11.93 -19.72
CA CYS A 318 -2.79 11.47 -19.04
C CYS A 318 -3.07 12.23 -17.74
N SER A 319 -4.29 12.15 -17.23
CA SER A 319 -4.71 12.73 -15.95
C SER A 319 -4.51 11.81 -14.75
N TYR A 320 -4.18 10.54 -15.00
CA TYR A 320 -4.06 9.51 -13.99
C TYR A 320 -2.71 9.53 -13.26
N ALA A 321 -1.60 9.43 -14.01
CA ALA A 321 -0.26 9.27 -13.43
C ALA A 321 0.28 10.58 -12.82
N LYS A 322 0.78 10.47 -11.60
CA LYS A 322 1.30 11.57 -10.78
C LYS A 322 2.61 11.18 -10.11
N TYR A 323 3.53 12.13 -10.03
CA TYR A 323 4.90 11.92 -9.54
C TYR A 323 5.25 12.89 -8.42
N CYS A 324 6.20 12.52 -7.55
CA CYS A 324 6.65 13.38 -6.46
C CYS A 324 7.66 14.45 -6.92
N SER A 325 8.33 14.22 -8.05
CA SER A 325 9.33 15.12 -8.63
C SER A 325 9.35 15.01 -10.15
N GLN A 326 10.01 15.97 -10.81
CA GLN A 326 10.25 15.91 -12.25
C GLN A 326 11.11 14.68 -12.61
N ASP A 327 12.14 14.39 -11.81
CA ASP A 327 12.99 13.21 -12.01
C ASP A 327 12.18 11.90 -12.00
N CYS A 328 11.24 11.74 -11.06
CA CYS A 328 10.37 10.56 -11.04
C CYS A 328 9.46 10.48 -12.28
N ALA A 329 8.99 11.63 -12.78
CA ALA A 329 8.18 11.69 -14.00
C ALA A 329 9.00 11.31 -15.23
N ASP A 330 10.21 11.85 -15.36
CA ASP A 330 11.09 11.62 -16.50
C ASP A 330 11.60 10.18 -16.54
N MET A 331 12.02 9.63 -15.40
CA MET A 331 12.43 8.22 -15.30
C MET A 331 11.28 7.28 -15.67
N ALA A 332 10.08 7.51 -15.11
CA ALA A 332 8.91 6.70 -15.43
C ALA A 332 8.57 6.78 -16.92
N TRP A 333 8.59 7.99 -17.50
CA TRP A 333 8.33 8.20 -18.92
C TRP A 333 9.31 7.43 -19.80
N GLN A 334 10.61 7.54 -19.52
CA GLN A 334 11.67 6.89 -20.29
C GLN A 334 11.59 5.36 -20.22
N GLN A 335 11.29 4.81 -19.05
CA GLN A 335 11.36 3.37 -18.81
C GLN A 335 10.09 2.60 -19.21
N TYR A 336 8.89 3.14 -18.94
CA TYR A 336 7.65 2.39 -19.15
C TYR A 336 6.43 3.26 -19.47
N HIS A 337 6.28 4.42 -18.83
CA HIS A 337 5.03 5.16 -18.86
C HIS A 337 4.73 5.77 -20.24
N ARG A 338 5.74 6.07 -21.07
CA ARG A 338 5.52 6.50 -22.47
C ARG A 338 4.62 5.51 -23.22
N THR A 339 4.80 4.21 -22.98
CA THR A 339 4.06 3.12 -23.62
C THR A 339 2.73 2.89 -22.90
N GLU A 340 2.70 3.00 -21.57
CA GLU A 340 1.48 2.79 -20.78
C GLU A 340 0.47 3.96 -20.88
N CYS A 341 0.93 5.17 -21.21
CA CYS A 341 0.15 6.40 -21.03
C CYS A 341 -1.19 6.38 -21.77
N SER A 342 -1.20 5.98 -23.04
CA SER A 342 -2.43 5.87 -23.84
C SER A 342 -3.25 4.62 -23.51
N LEU A 343 -2.64 3.62 -22.87
CA LEU A 343 -3.28 2.38 -22.48
C LEU A 343 -3.90 2.44 -21.08
N GLY A 344 -3.83 3.59 -20.39
CA GLY A 344 -4.20 3.73 -18.98
C GLY A 344 -5.60 3.22 -18.65
N ALA A 345 -6.60 3.55 -19.46
CA ALA A 345 -7.98 3.09 -19.26
C ALA A 345 -8.10 1.56 -19.39
N LEU A 346 -7.40 0.97 -20.37
CA LEU A 346 -7.36 -0.47 -20.57
C LEU A 346 -6.63 -1.18 -19.43
N LEU A 347 -5.48 -0.67 -19.00
CA LEU A 347 -4.71 -1.23 -17.89
C LEU A 347 -5.50 -1.22 -16.57
N LEU A 348 -6.20 -0.11 -16.29
CA LEU A 348 -7.09 -0.03 -15.13
C LEU A 348 -8.27 -1.01 -15.22
N THR A 349 -8.76 -1.27 -16.43
CA THR A 349 -9.86 -2.20 -16.68
C THR A 349 -9.42 -3.66 -16.55
N LEU A 350 -8.25 -4.01 -17.11
CA LEU A 350 -7.70 -5.37 -17.07
C LEU A 350 -7.11 -5.74 -15.70
N GLY A 351 -6.85 -4.76 -14.83
CA GLY A 351 -6.38 -4.98 -13.47
C GLY A 351 -4.87 -4.84 -13.29
N VAL A 352 -4.44 -4.82 -12.03
CA VAL A 352 -3.05 -4.58 -11.65
C VAL A 352 -2.12 -5.68 -12.15
N PHE A 353 -2.61 -6.91 -12.32
CA PHE A 353 -1.76 -8.01 -12.78
C PHE A 353 -1.31 -7.82 -14.24
N CYS A 354 -2.22 -7.42 -15.13
CA CYS A 354 -1.86 -7.11 -16.51
C CYS A 354 -0.92 -5.90 -16.59
N HIS A 355 -1.13 -4.90 -15.72
CA HIS A 355 -0.25 -3.73 -15.64
C HIS A 355 1.16 -4.10 -15.17
N VAL A 356 1.28 -4.90 -14.10
CA VAL A 356 2.59 -5.37 -13.61
C VAL A 356 3.28 -6.20 -14.68
N ALA A 357 2.56 -7.11 -15.36
CA ALA A 357 3.14 -7.94 -16.42
C ALA A 357 3.68 -7.12 -17.60
N LEU A 358 2.92 -6.15 -18.11
CA LEU A 358 3.39 -5.24 -19.16
C LEU A 358 4.63 -4.46 -18.71
N ARG A 359 4.56 -3.84 -17.53
CA ARG A 359 5.66 -3.04 -17.00
C ARG A 359 6.92 -3.88 -16.77
N THR A 360 6.76 -5.14 -16.37
CA THR A 360 7.87 -6.10 -16.22
C THR A 360 8.63 -6.26 -17.54
N VAL A 361 7.92 -6.51 -18.64
CA VAL A 361 8.52 -6.69 -19.97
C VAL A 361 9.16 -5.40 -20.49
N LEU A 362 8.54 -4.23 -20.24
CA LEU A 362 9.11 -2.93 -20.61
C LEU A 362 10.42 -2.64 -19.86
N LEU A 363 10.46 -2.92 -18.56
CA LEU A 363 11.66 -2.74 -17.73
C LEU A 363 12.77 -3.72 -18.08
N ALA A 364 12.42 -4.97 -18.40
CA ALA A 364 13.38 -5.99 -18.84
C ALA A 364 14.01 -5.64 -20.20
N GLY A 365 13.24 -5.03 -21.09
CA GLY A 365 13.63 -4.74 -22.46
C GLY A 365 13.52 -5.96 -23.37
N PHE A 366 13.16 -5.71 -24.64
CA PHE A 366 12.81 -6.78 -25.58
C PHE A 366 13.94 -7.81 -25.82
N ALA A 367 15.21 -7.36 -25.90
CA ALA A 367 16.33 -8.26 -26.17
C ALA A 367 16.47 -9.36 -25.10
N GLU A 368 16.32 -9.00 -23.83
CA GLU A 368 16.42 -9.95 -22.72
C GLU A 368 15.18 -10.85 -22.65
N VAL A 369 13.99 -10.29 -22.94
CA VAL A 369 12.73 -11.02 -23.01
C VAL A 369 12.77 -12.09 -24.10
N SER A 370 13.14 -11.71 -25.33
CA SER A 370 13.26 -12.65 -26.47
C SER A 370 14.28 -13.74 -26.17
N ARG A 371 15.46 -13.40 -25.63
CA ARG A 371 16.49 -14.36 -25.24
C ARG A 371 15.96 -15.46 -24.30
N LEU A 372 15.20 -15.09 -23.28
CA LEU A 372 14.70 -16.05 -22.28
C LEU A 372 13.50 -16.86 -22.78
N VAL A 373 12.59 -16.23 -23.53
CA VAL A 373 11.45 -16.92 -24.14
C VAL A 373 11.94 -17.96 -25.15
N GLU A 374 12.84 -17.58 -26.07
CA GLU A 374 13.44 -18.50 -27.04
C GLU A 374 14.22 -19.63 -26.35
N GLY A 375 14.96 -19.31 -25.29
CA GLY A 375 15.67 -20.30 -24.48
C GLY A 375 14.74 -21.36 -23.86
N SER A 376 13.52 -20.97 -23.45
CA SER A 376 12.55 -21.93 -22.89
C SER A 376 12.02 -22.93 -23.92
N HIS A 377 11.83 -22.52 -25.18
CA HIS A 377 11.39 -23.40 -26.27
C HIS A 377 12.41 -24.51 -26.60
N HIS A 378 13.70 -24.25 -26.38
CA HIS A 378 14.76 -25.22 -26.64
C HIS A 378 14.98 -26.23 -25.49
N GLY A 379 14.60 -25.87 -24.26
CA GLY A 379 14.72 -26.74 -23.08
C GLY A 379 13.75 -27.92 -23.05
N ASP A 380 12.64 -27.85 -23.79
CA ASP A 380 11.52 -28.79 -23.74
C ASP A 380 11.65 -30.00 -24.68
N LYS A 381 12.73 -30.08 -25.48
CA LYS A 381 12.95 -31.16 -26.46
C LYS A 381 13.50 -32.46 -25.86
N ASN A 382 13.62 -32.58 -24.54
CA ASN A 382 14.04 -33.82 -23.86
C ASN A 382 13.09 -34.16 -22.69
N PRO A 383 11.96 -34.84 -22.94
CA PRO A 383 10.90 -35.07 -21.95
C PRO A 383 11.21 -36.15 -20.90
N GLN A 384 12.49 -36.51 -20.71
CA GLN A 384 12.95 -37.51 -19.73
C GLN A 384 13.94 -36.91 -18.72
N SER A 385 13.55 -35.83 -18.04
CA SER A 385 13.96 -35.54 -16.65
C SER A 385 13.24 -34.27 -16.16
N PRO A 386 12.22 -34.37 -15.29
CA PRO A 386 11.76 -33.21 -14.53
C PRO A 386 12.85 -32.90 -13.49
N GLU A 387 13.50 -31.75 -13.59
CA GLU A 387 14.24 -31.04 -12.52
C GLU A 387 15.16 -31.87 -11.58
N GLY A 388 15.60 -33.05 -12.00
CA GLY A 388 16.33 -34.01 -11.16
C GLY A 388 17.81 -34.04 -11.51
N ASN A 389 18.58 -33.03 -11.08
CA ASN A 389 20.01 -33.14 -10.72
C ASN A 389 20.64 -31.77 -10.38
N CYS A 390 20.00 -30.97 -9.53
CA CYS A 390 20.71 -29.89 -8.82
C CYS A 390 21.25 -30.47 -7.51
N ARG A 391 22.56 -30.79 -7.45
CA ARG A 391 23.24 -31.16 -6.20
C ARG A 391 23.59 -29.89 -5.41
N PRO A 392 23.73 -29.95 -4.07
CA PRO A 392 24.27 -28.85 -3.29
C PRO A 392 25.69 -28.52 -3.79
N LEU A 393 25.99 -27.25 -4.00
CA LEU A 393 27.35 -26.80 -4.27
C LEU A 393 28.20 -26.99 -3.00
N SER A 394 28.78 -28.18 -2.82
CA SER A 394 29.98 -28.32 -2.00
C SER A 394 31.18 -27.78 -2.79
N GLU A 395 32.14 -27.16 -2.11
CA GLU A 395 33.27 -26.42 -2.70
C GLU A 395 34.26 -27.28 -3.54
N ALA A 396 33.97 -28.56 -3.83
CA ALA A 396 34.94 -29.51 -4.36
C ALA A 396 34.73 -30.03 -5.80
N ASP A 397 33.62 -29.76 -6.49
CA ASP A 397 33.36 -30.38 -7.82
C ASP A 397 33.28 -29.37 -8.97
N ALA A 398 34.44 -28.92 -9.44
CA ALA A 398 34.59 -28.04 -10.62
C ALA A 398 34.74 -28.80 -11.95
N GLY A 399 34.05 -29.93 -12.12
CA GLY A 399 34.37 -30.84 -13.23
C GLY A 399 33.31 -31.85 -13.68
N ALA A 400 32.01 -31.53 -13.71
CA ALA A 400 31.02 -32.22 -14.56
C ALA A 400 29.65 -31.53 -14.51
N GLY A 401 29.25 -30.87 -15.61
CA GLY A 401 27.87 -30.62 -16.08
C GLY A 401 26.70 -30.45 -15.09
N SER A 402 26.85 -29.74 -13.97
CA SER A 402 25.73 -29.39 -13.08
C SER A 402 24.92 -28.24 -13.70
N ARG A 403 23.61 -28.44 -13.91
CA ARG A 403 22.68 -27.35 -14.25
C ARG A 403 22.58 -26.45 -13.01
N GLY A 404 22.97 -25.17 -13.13
CA GLY A 404 22.90 -24.21 -12.02
C GLY A 404 21.47 -23.98 -11.53
N VAL A 405 21.33 -23.46 -10.31
CA VAL A 405 20.02 -23.17 -9.69
C VAL A 405 19.23 -22.18 -10.57
N PRO A 406 17.97 -22.48 -10.97
CA PRO A 406 17.18 -21.62 -11.85
C PRO A 406 17.06 -20.18 -11.36
N GLY A 407 17.33 -19.23 -12.25
CA GLY A 407 17.35 -17.79 -11.93
C GLY A 407 18.73 -17.24 -11.56
N CYS A 408 19.71 -18.10 -11.30
CA CYS A 408 21.10 -17.66 -11.18
C CYS A 408 21.70 -17.29 -12.54
N ASP A 409 22.62 -16.33 -12.54
CA ASP A 409 23.45 -16.00 -13.69
C ASP A 409 24.50 -17.10 -13.97
N SER A 410 25.30 -16.91 -15.03
CA SER A 410 26.36 -17.84 -15.41
C SER A 410 27.47 -17.99 -14.37
N SER A 411 27.58 -17.05 -13.42
CA SER A 411 28.50 -17.12 -12.28
C SER A 411 27.89 -17.78 -11.04
N GLY A 412 26.63 -18.24 -11.13
CA GLY A 412 25.90 -18.86 -10.02
C GLY A 412 25.37 -17.85 -9.00
N ARG A 413 25.28 -16.56 -9.35
CA ARG A 413 24.71 -15.52 -8.48
C ARG A 413 23.23 -15.33 -8.76
N TYR A 414 22.42 -15.27 -7.71
CA TYR A 414 21.00 -14.95 -7.78
C TYR A 414 20.80 -13.44 -7.55
N GLN A 415 20.50 -12.71 -8.62
CA GLN A 415 20.35 -11.25 -8.57
C GLN A 415 18.89 -10.86 -8.76
N SER A 416 18.47 -9.72 -8.18
CA SER A 416 17.17 -9.10 -8.45
C SER A 416 17.12 -8.60 -9.90
N SER A 417 16.88 -9.53 -10.82
CA SER A 417 17.06 -9.40 -12.26
C SER A 417 15.88 -10.02 -12.99
N TYR A 418 15.72 -9.67 -14.27
CA TYR A 418 14.68 -10.29 -15.08
C TYR A 418 14.89 -11.81 -15.25
N GLN A 419 16.13 -12.28 -15.30
CA GLN A 419 16.43 -13.70 -15.31
C GLN A 419 15.91 -14.42 -14.05
N ALA A 420 16.12 -13.85 -12.87
CA ALA A 420 15.57 -14.42 -11.63
C ALA A 420 14.02 -14.42 -11.66
N LEU A 421 13.42 -13.30 -12.06
CA LEU A 421 11.97 -13.14 -12.16
C LEU A 421 11.33 -14.12 -13.16
N PHE A 422 11.89 -14.27 -14.36
CA PHE A 422 11.39 -15.17 -15.39
C PHE A 422 11.36 -16.63 -14.93
N HIS A 423 12.30 -17.00 -14.04
CA HIS A 423 12.37 -18.35 -13.45
C HIS A 423 11.56 -18.50 -12.15
N LEU A 424 10.80 -17.50 -11.70
CA LEU A 424 9.82 -17.69 -10.61
C LEU A 424 8.73 -18.69 -11.05
N LEU A 425 8.14 -19.41 -10.09
CA LEU A 425 7.22 -20.51 -10.40
C LEU A 425 5.84 -19.98 -10.82
N PRO A 426 5.35 -20.28 -12.04
CA PRO A 426 4.01 -19.92 -12.46
C PRO A 426 2.93 -20.93 -12.04
N HIS A 427 3.31 -22.17 -11.70
CA HIS A 427 2.41 -23.32 -11.48
C HIS A 427 1.39 -23.53 -12.60
N THR A 428 1.81 -23.32 -13.85
CA THR A 428 0.96 -23.36 -15.05
C THR A 428 0.14 -24.64 -15.12
N GLU A 429 0.69 -25.78 -14.72
CA GLU A 429 0.04 -27.09 -14.65
C GLU A 429 -1.18 -27.14 -13.71
N HIS A 430 -1.20 -26.33 -12.65
CA HIS A 430 -2.26 -26.35 -11.63
C HIS A 430 -3.37 -25.31 -11.85
N HIS A 431 -3.17 -24.34 -12.74
CA HIS A 431 -4.19 -23.36 -13.10
C HIS A 431 -5.33 -23.98 -13.92
N SER A 432 -6.57 -23.55 -13.65
CA SER A 432 -7.74 -24.02 -14.40
C SER A 432 -7.71 -23.54 -15.87
N PRO A 433 -8.31 -24.28 -16.80
CA PRO A 433 -8.42 -23.85 -18.20
C PRO A 433 -9.06 -22.47 -18.37
N GLU A 434 -10.09 -22.16 -17.58
CA GLU A 434 -10.79 -20.88 -17.61
C GLU A 434 -9.89 -19.73 -17.17
N HIS A 435 -9.08 -19.94 -16.12
CA HIS A 435 -8.13 -18.93 -15.66
C HIS A 435 -7.06 -18.64 -16.71
N LYS A 436 -6.48 -19.68 -17.32
CA LYS A 436 -5.49 -19.55 -18.41
C LYS A 436 -6.08 -18.81 -19.61
N PHE A 437 -7.31 -19.15 -19.99
CA PHE A 437 -8.01 -18.51 -21.09
C PHE A 437 -8.22 -17.01 -20.83
N LEU A 438 -8.69 -16.63 -19.64
CA LEU A 438 -8.89 -15.23 -19.27
C LEU A 438 -7.58 -14.42 -19.24
N CYS A 439 -6.50 -15.00 -18.71
CA CYS A 439 -5.19 -14.35 -18.73
C CYS A 439 -4.71 -14.15 -20.17
N THR A 440 -4.87 -15.17 -21.02
CA THR A 440 -4.50 -15.11 -22.44
C THR A 440 -5.29 -14.02 -23.16
N LEU A 441 -6.62 -13.99 -23.00
CA LEU A 441 -7.50 -12.99 -23.61
C LEU A 441 -7.08 -11.56 -23.21
N SER A 442 -6.77 -11.35 -21.93
CA SER A 442 -6.38 -10.03 -21.40
C SER A 442 -5.03 -9.57 -21.97
N VAL A 443 -4.05 -10.48 -22.05
CA VAL A 443 -2.74 -10.19 -22.63
C VAL A 443 -2.85 -9.93 -24.13
N VAL A 444 -3.64 -10.72 -24.87
CA VAL A 444 -3.85 -10.54 -26.31
C VAL A 444 -4.56 -9.21 -26.59
N ALA A 445 -5.59 -8.86 -25.82
CA ALA A 445 -6.28 -7.57 -25.96
C ALA A 445 -5.31 -6.39 -25.77
N LEU A 446 -4.43 -6.48 -24.78
CA LEU A 446 -3.42 -5.46 -24.53
C LEU A 446 -2.37 -5.38 -25.66
N CYS A 447 -1.92 -6.52 -26.19
CA CYS A 447 -0.98 -6.57 -27.31
C CYS A 447 -1.59 -6.03 -28.61
N LYS A 448 -2.85 -6.36 -28.91
CA LYS A 448 -3.59 -5.80 -30.05
C LYS A 448 -3.69 -4.27 -29.93
N GLN A 449 -3.94 -3.75 -28.74
CA GLN A 449 -4.00 -2.30 -28.51
C GLN A 449 -2.63 -1.62 -28.59
N LEU A 450 -1.55 -2.28 -28.16
CA LEU A 450 -0.18 -1.82 -28.40
C LEU A 450 0.12 -1.70 -29.91
N GLN A 451 -0.27 -2.70 -30.70
CA GLN A 451 -0.13 -2.71 -32.15
C GLN A 451 -0.95 -1.60 -32.80
N ALA A 452 -2.23 -1.48 -32.45
CA ALA A 452 -3.13 -0.46 -32.98
C ALA A 452 -2.67 0.98 -32.64
N ALA A 453 -2.10 1.18 -31.45
CA ALA A 453 -1.54 2.47 -31.03
C ALA A 453 -0.17 2.78 -31.67
N GLY A 454 0.41 1.86 -32.46
CA GLY A 454 1.73 2.02 -33.07
C GLY A 454 2.87 2.06 -32.05
N LEU A 455 2.67 1.44 -30.88
CA LEU A 455 3.62 1.47 -29.77
C LEU A 455 4.62 0.31 -29.80
N GLU A 456 4.53 -0.59 -30.79
CA GLU A 456 5.46 -1.73 -30.96
C GLU A 456 6.91 -1.26 -30.93
N ALA A 457 7.26 -0.25 -31.73
CA ALA A 457 8.62 0.27 -31.77
C ALA A 457 9.12 0.70 -30.37
N ALA A 458 8.26 1.26 -29.51
CA ALA A 458 8.64 1.68 -28.17
C ALA A 458 8.87 0.50 -27.20
N VAL A 459 8.27 -0.66 -27.48
CA VAL A 459 8.50 -1.93 -26.78
C VAL A 459 9.81 -2.58 -27.26
N LEU A 460 10.06 -2.52 -28.58
CA LEU A 460 11.20 -3.18 -29.22
C LEU A 460 12.51 -2.38 -29.14
N SER A 461 12.44 -1.05 -29.01
CA SER A 461 13.61 -0.16 -28.97
C SER A 461 13.99 0.30 -27.56
N GLN A 462 15.16 -0.14 -27.11
CA GLN A 462 16.01 0.56 -26.13
C GLN A 462 17.37 0.98 -26.75
N GLU A 463 17.43 1.22 -28.07
CA GLU A 463 18.58 1.92 -28.68
C GLU A 463 18.27 3.40 -28.93
N SER A 464 19.34 4.22 -28.90
CA SER A 464 19.37 5.66 -28.58
C SER A 464 18.40 6.61 -29.33
N PRO A 465 18.10 7.81 -28.77
CA PRO A 465 17.09 8.75 -29.29
C PRO A 465 17.41 9.48 -30.61
N GLN A 466 18.47 9.11 -31.36
CA GLN A 466 19.02 9.99 -32.41
C GLN A 466 18.61 9.70 -33.86
N GLN A 467 17.70 8.76 -34.12
CA GLN A 467 17.17 8.56 -35.47
C GLN A 467 15.64 8.54 -35.51
N TRP A 468 15.03 9.64 -35.07
CA TRP A 468 13.64 9.93 -35.41
C TRP A 468 13.57 10.67 -36.75
N SER A 469 13.51 9.93 -37.84
CA SER A 469 13.01 10.46 -39.10
C SER A 469 12.43 9.36 -39.98
N LYS A 470 11.13 9.51 -40.27
CA LYS A 470 10.24 8.68 -41.12
C LYS A 470 9.59 7.49 -40.42
N ALA A 471 8.50 7.79 -39.69
CA ALA A 471 7.41 6.84 -39.52
C ALA A 471 6.94 6.41 -40.92
N LYS A 472 7.24 5.16 -41.31
CA LYS A 472 6.55 4.51 -42.42
C LYS A 472 5.11 4.30 -41.96
N THR A 473 4.17 4.92 -42.66
CA THR A 473 2.75 4.59 -42.57
C THR A 473 2.59 3.09 -42.78
N CYS A 474 2.23 2.35 -41.73
CA CYS A 474 1.87 0.95 -41.84
C CYS A 474 0.48 0.88 -42.48
N GLU A 475 0.43 0.28 -43.66
CA GLU A 475 -0.82 -0.06 -44.34
C GLU A 475 -1.62 -1.07 -43.49
N LYS A 476 -2.95 -1.01 -43.67
CA LYS A 476 -4.01 -1.74 -42.97
C LYS A 476 -3.66 -3.15 -42.46
N THR A 477 -3.64 -3.27 -41.13
CA THR A 477 -4.16 -4.34 -40.25
C THR A 477 -4.31 -5.75 -40.85
N SER A 478 -3.30 -6.59 -40.62
CA SER A 478 -3.54 -8.00 -40.29
C SER A 478 -4.08 -8.06 -38.86
N ASP A 479 -5.14 -8.83 -38.59
CA ASP A 479 -5.64 -9.10 -37.23
C ASP A 479 -4.65 -9.89 -36.36
N GLU A 480 -3.60 -10.43 -36.98
CA GLU A 480 -2.58 -11.24 -36.32
C GLU A 480 -1.47 -10.39 -35.70
N LEU A 481 -1.05 -10.73 -34.48
CA LEU A 481 0.05 -10.09 -33.79
C LEU A 481 1.38 -10.28 -34.54
N SER A 482 2.23 -9.25 -34.54
CA SER A 482 3.61 -9.37 -35.03
C SER A 482 4.40 -10.46 -34.27
N PRO A 483 5.39 -11.12 -34.89
CA PRO A 483 6.20 -12.16 -34.22
C PRO A 483 6.82 -11.67 -32.90
N GLU A 484 7.30 -10.44 -32.88
CA GLU A 484 7.89 -9.82 -31.69
C GLU A 484 6.84 -9.58 -30.60
N LEU A 485 5.63 -9.11 -30.97
CA LEU A 485 4.54 -9.00 -30.00
C LEU A 485 4.04 -10.35 -29.50
N LYS A 486 4.14 -11.43 -30.29
CA LYS A 486 3.84 -12.79 -29.80
C LYS A 486 4.82 -13.21 -28.70
N THR A 487 6.11 -12.92 -28.86
CA THR A 487 7.12 -13.14 -27.81
C THR A 487 6.82 -12.32 -26.55
N VAL A 488 6.46 -11.05 -26.72
CA VAL A 488 6.03 -10.18 -25.59
C VAL A 488 4.78 -10.73 -24.91
N ALA A 489 3.78 -11.16 -25.68
CA ALA A 489 2.55 -11.74 -25.16
C ALA A 489 2.82 -13.03 -24.37
N GLU A 490 3.71 -13.89 -24.85
CA GLU A 490 4.11 -15.11 -24.14
C GLU A 490 4.76 -14.79 -22.79
N ALA A 491 5.71 -13.85 -22.77
CA ALA A 491 6.35 -13.40 -21.54
C ALA A 491 5.34 -12.76 -20.57
N MET A 492 4.45 -11.89 -21.07
CA MET A 492 3.41 -11.27 -20.26
C MET A 492 2.45 -12.30 -19.67
N LEU A 493 2.00 -13.29 -20.46
CA LEU A 493 1.13 -14.36 -19.99
C LEU A 493 1.81 -15.16 -18.87
N ARG A 494 3.09 -15.49 -19.04
CA ARG A 494 3.89 -16.12 -17.99
C ARG A 494 3.89 -15.27 -16.72
N HIS A 495 4.16 -13.97 -16.82
CA HIS A 495 4.19 -13.08 -15.66
C HIS A 495 2.83 -12.93 -14.98
N VAL A 496 1.73 -12.82 -15.73
CA VAL A 496 0.37 -12.80 -15.15
C VAL A 496 0.12 -14.05 -14.30
N LEU A 497 0.52 -15.23 -14.79
CA LEU A 497 0.37 -16.49 -14.05
C LEU A 497 1.32 -16.58 -12.84
N GLN A 498 2.53 -16.02 -12.94
CA GLN A 498 3.48 -15.94 -11.82
C GLN A 498 2.99 -15.02 -10.70
N LEU A 499 2.26 -13.95 -11.02
CA LEU A 499 1.81 -12.96 -10.03
C LEU A 499 0.91 -13.57 -8.95
N GLN A 500 0.10 -14.59 -9.28
CA GLN A 500 -0.72 -15.26 -8.27
C GLN A 500 0.12 -15.86 -7.13
N CYS A 501 1.33 -16.32 -7.43
CA CYS A 501 2.17 -17.02 -6.44
C CYS A 501 3.33 -16.19 -5.90
N ASN A 502 3.80 -15.19 -6.67
CA ASN A 502 5.06 -14.50 -6.37
C ASN A 502 4.90 -12.97 -6.23
N ALA A 503 3.71 -12.42 -6.49
CA ALA A 503 3.48 -10.99 -6.30
C ALA A 503 3.44 -10.65 -4.81
N GLN A 504 4.09 -9.54 -4.45
CA GLN A 504 4.02 -8.99 -3.10
C GLN A 504 3.07 -7.80 -3.06
N ALA A 505 2.19 -7.79 -2.07
CA ALA A 505 1.42 -6.62 -1.69
C ALA A 505 2.33 -5.66 -0.91
N ILE A 506 2.68 -4.52 -1.52
CA ILE A 506 3.40 -3.44 -0.86
C ILE A 506 2.40 -2.70 0.02
N THR A 507 2.62 -2.73 1.32
CA THR A 507 1.73 -2.13 2.32
C THR A 507 2.31 -0.85 2.90
N VAL A 508 1.43 0.10 3.19
CA VAL A 508 1.77 1.32 3.94
C VAL A 508 0.81 1.50 5.10
N MET A 509 1.29 2.15 6.16
CA MET A 509 0.46 2.53 7.28
C MET A 509 -0.32 3.80 6.91
N GLN A 510 -1.65 3.68 6.77
CA GLN A 510 -2.53 4.80 6.46
C GLN A 510 -3.23 5.29 7.74
N GLU A 511 -3.18 6.60 7.97
CA GLU A 511 -3.83 7.27 9.11
C GLU A 511 -5.33 7.39 8.92
N LEU A 512 -6.09 7.10 9.99
CA LEU A 512 -7.57 7.06 9.98
C LEU A 512 -8.21 8.39 10.46
N GLY A 513 -7.79 9.55 9.95
CA GLY A 513 -8.42 10.82 10.34
C GLY A 513 -7.68 12.07 9.84
N PRO A 514 -8.19 13.28 10.12
CA PRO A 514 -7.41 14.51 9.96
C PRO A 514 -6.23 14.46 10.95
N GLY A 515 -5.01 14.59 10.44
CA GLY A 515 -3.73 14.37 11.14
C GLY A 515 -3.39 15.32 12.31
N ASP A 516 -4.40 15.92 12.95
CA ASP A 516 -4.26 16.79 14.12
C ASP A 516 -4.71 16.09 15.43
N GLY A 517 -4.93 14.77 15.40
CA GLY A 517 -5.37 13.99 16.57
C GLY A 517 -4.25 13.69 17.55
N ALA A 518 -4.55 13.72 18.87
CA ALA A 518 -3.59 13.43 19.94
C ALA A 518 -3.07 11.97 19.96
N VAL A 519 -3.76 11.06 19.29
CA VAL A 519 -3.37 9.65 19.10
C VAL A 519 -3.68 9.29 17.66
N VAL A 520 -2.67 8.80 16.94
CA VAL A 520 -2.80 8.49 15.51
C VAL A 520 -3.15 7.02 15.33
N ASP A 521 -4.37 6.74 14.85
CA ASP A 521 -4.75 5.40 14.44
C ASP A 521 -4.24 5.12 13.01
N LYS A 522 -3.42 4.08 12.86
CA LYS A 522 -2.76 3.70 11.60
C LYS A 522 -3.11 2.26 11.26
N LYS A 523 -3.68 2.03 10.07
CA LYS A 523 -3.92 0.67 9.56
C LYS A 523 -3.00 0.35 8.37
N PRO A 524 -2.50 -0.88 8.25
CA PRO A 524 -1.82 -1.30 7.03
C PRO A 524 -2.83 -1.39 5.88
N VAL A 525 -2.52 -0.75 4.75
CA VAL A 525 -3.28 -0.87 3.51
C VAL A 525 -2.38 -1.32 2.38
N ARG A 526 -2.90 -2.19 1.51
CA ARG A 526 -2.23 -2.53 0.25
C ARG A 526 -2.21 -1.29 -0.63
N LEU A 527 -1.01 -0.75 -0.85
CA LEU A 527 -0.78 0.41 -1.69
C LEU A 527 -0.49 0.01 -3.12
N ALA A 528 0.36 -1.00 -3.31
CA ALA A 528 0.86 -1.40 -4.62
C ALA A 528 1.07 -2.92 -4.69
N THR A 529 1.31 -3.41 -5.91
CA THR A 529 1.70 -4.79 -6.19
C THR A 529 3.05 -4.77 -6.89
N GLY A 530 3.97 -5.65 -6.52
CA GLY A 530 5.29 -5.71 -7.15
C GLY A 530 5.94 -7.09 -7.13
N PHE A 531 6.98 -7.26 -7.94
CA PHE A 531 7.86 -8.44 -7.92
C PHE A 531 9.15 -8.15 -7.18
N PHE A 532 9.54 -9.09 -6.33
CA PHE A 532 10.74 -9.05 -5.52
C PHE A 532 11.42 -10.42 -5.63
N PRO A 533 12.22 -10.67 -6.68
CA PRO A 533 12.78 -11.99 -6.95
C PRO A 533 13.51 -12.64 -5.77
N VAL A 534 14.25 -11.87 -4.97
CA VAL A 534 14.98 -12.40 -3.80
C VAL A 534 14.03 -12.67 -2.63
N LEU A 535 13.08 -11.76 -2.35
CA LEU A 535 12.04 -11.98 -1.36
C LEU A 535 11.18 -13.22 -1.68
N SER A 536 10.92 -13.50 -2.96
CA SER A 536 10.17 -14.68 -3.41
C SER A 536 10.88 -16.02 -3.15
N LEU A 537 12.13 -16.01 -2.67
CA LEU A 537 12.84 -17.22 -2.21
C LEU A 537 12.46 -17.65 -0.78
N LEU A 538 11.73 -16.83 -0.02
CA LEU A 538 11.34 -17.16 1.35
C LEU A 538 10.06 -17.98 1.34
N ASN A 539 10.17 -19.27 1.64
CA ASN A 539 9.00 -20.15 1.73
C ASN A 539 8.05 -19.80 2.88
N HIS A 540 6.85 -20.39 2.81
CA HIS A 540 5.79 -20.08 3.75
C HIS A 540 5.87 -20.83 5.09
N SER A 541 5.67 -20.10 6.18
CA SER A 541 5.16 -20.60 7.47
C SER A 541 4.04 -19.70 7.99
N CYS A 542 3.02 -20.29 8.62
CA CYS A 542 1.97 -19.52 9.29
C CYS A 542 2.45 -18.88 10.61
N CYS A 543 3.60 -19.31 11.12
CA CYS A 543 4.37 -18.68 12.20
C CYS A 543 5.80 -18.45 11.67
N PRO A 544 6.03 -17.37 10.91
CA PRO A 544 7.33 -17.12 10.28
C PRO A 544 8.40 -16.77 11.33
N ASN A 545 9.67 -16.95 10.97
CA ASN A 545 10.80 -16.43 11.74
C ASN A 545 11.30 -15.07 11.22
N THR A 546 10.59 -14.49 10.25
CA THR A 546 10.89 -13.18 9.70
C THR A 546 9.71 -12.21 9.82
N SER A 547 10.03 -10.93 9.70
CA SER A 547 9.07 -9.84 9.48
C SER A 547 9.48 -9.05 8.24
N VAL A 548 8.48 -8.56 7.50
CA VAL A 548 8.68 -7.81 6.25
C VAL A 548 8.07 -6.43 6.40
N SER A 549 8.84 -5.40 6.05
CA SER A 549 8.40 -4.02 6.03
C SER A 549 8.73 -3.38 4.68
N PHE A 550 7.95 -2.35 4.31
CA PHE A 550 8.14 -1.63 3.05
C PHE A 550 8.43 -0.16 3.31
N SER A 551 9.36 0.41 2.53
CA SER A 551 9.63 1.84 2.45
C SER A 551 9.62 2.25 0.99
N GLY A 552 8.51 2.84 0.53
CA GLY A 552 8.29 3.09 -0.90
C GLY A 552 8.27 1.78 -1.68
N THR A 553 9.22 1.61 -2.59
CA THR A 553 9.41 0.39 -3.40
C THR A 553 10.36 -0.63 -2.80
N ALA A 554 11.02 -0.32 -1.68
CA ALA A 554 11.98 -1.19 -1.03
C ALA A 554 11.30 -2.12 -0.02
N ALA A 555 11.59 -3.41 -0.09
CA ALA A 555 11.29 -4.40 0.94
C ALA A 555 12.49 -4.60 1.85
N THR A 556 12.26 -4.66 3.16
CA THR A 556 13.26 -5.08 4.15
C THR A 556 12.71 -6.25 4.95
N VAL A 557 13.45 -7.36 4.95
CA VAL A 557 13.20 -8.55 5.76
C VAL A 557 14.12 -8.53 6.96
N ARG A 558 13.57 -8.69 8.16
CA ARG A 558 14.31 -8.82 9.42
C ARG A 558 13.96 -10.12 10.11
N ALA A 559 14.92 -10.68 10.85
CA ALA A 559 14.66 -11.81 11.74
C ALA A 559 13.71 -11.36 12.86
N ALA A 560 12.52 -11.95 12.93
CA ALA A 560 11.54 -11.64 13.98
C ALA A 560 11.88 -12.35 15.31
N GLN A 561 12.69 -13.39 15.23
CA GLN A 561 13.16 -14.22 16.34
C GLN A 561 14.56 -14.75 15.99
N PRO A 562 15.34 -15.27 16.95
CA PRO A 562 16.62 -15.91 16.65
C PRO A 562 16.44 -17.07 15.64
N ILE A 563 17.36 -17.18 14.68
CA ILE A 563 17.37 -18.23 13.66
C ILE A 563 18.71 -18.96 13.75
N SER A 564 18.68 -20.26 14.07
CA SER A 564 19.90 -21.05 14.18
C SER A 564 20.49 -21.37 12.81
N SER A 565 21.81 -21.55 12.75
CA SER A 565 22.51 -22.00 11.56
C SER A 565 21.86 -23.26 10.97
N GLY A 566 21.64 -23.26 9.65
CA GLY A 566 20.98 -24.33 8.89
C GLY A 566 19.44 -24.26 8.89
N GLN A 567 18.81 -23.40 9.71
CA GLN A 567 17.36 -23.23 9.65
C GLN A 567 16.93 -22.43 8.41
N GLU A 568 15.75 -22.77 7.90
CA GLU A 568 15.14 -22.06 6.78
C GLU A 568 14.60 -20.69 7.20
N VAL A 569 14.75 -19.71 6.32
CA VAL A 569 14.21 -18.36 6.49
C VAL A 569 12.83 -18.30 5.87
N LEU A 570 11.80 -18.10 6.71
CA LEU A 570 10.40 -18.33 6.36
C LEU A 570 9.60 -17.03 6.42
N HIS A 571 8.71 -16.83 5.45
CA HIS A 571 7.76 -15.72 5.35
C HIS A 571 6.30 -16.20 5.53
N CYS A 572 5.34 -15.28 5.67
CA CYS A 572 3.92 -15.59 5.82
C CYS A 572 3.13 -15.07 4.61
N TYR A 573 2.73 -15.96 3.69
CA TYR A 573 1.99 -15.62 2.46
C TYR A 573 0.51 -15.32 2.69
N GLY A 574 0.00 -15.72 3.86
CA GLY A 574 -1.41 -15.62 4.22
C GLY A 574 -1.56 -15.07 5.63
N PRO A 575 -2.74 -15.27 6.25
CA PRO A 575 -2.94 -14.84 7.62
C PRO A 575 -2.09 -15.66 8.59
N HIS A 576 -1.47 -14.96 9.52
CA HIS A 576 -0.73 -15.54 10.64
C HIS A 576 -1.62 -16.49 11.46
N TRP A 577 -1.04 -17.52 12.06
CA TRP A 577 -1.79 -18.55 12.79
C TRP A 577 -2.66 -17.99 13.93
N CYS A 578 -2.22 -16.91 14.58
CA CYS A 578 -2.99 -16.29 15.67
C CYS A 578 -4.23 -15.52 15.19
N ARG A 579 -4.35 -15.24 13.88
CA ARG A 579 -5.44 -14.42 13.31
C ARG A 579 -6.55 -15.25 12.68
N MET A 580 -6.26 -16.49 12.29
CA MET A 580 -7.19 -17.29 11.49
C MET A 580 -6.98 -18.79 11.73
N ARG A 581 -8.07 -19.55 11.72
CA ARG A 581 -8.01 -21.01 11.95
C ARG A 581 -7.32 -21.73 10.80
N VAL A 582 -6.74 -22.89 11.10
CA VAL A 582 -6.01 -23.70 10.10
C VAL A 582 -6.87 -24.02 8.87
N ALA A 583 -8.15 -24.37 9.02
CA ALA A 583 -9.01 -24.70 7.87
C ALA A 583 -9.15 -23.52 6.88
N GLU A 584 -9.42 -22.33 7.41
CA GLU A 584 -9.56 -21.09 6.63
C GLU A 584 -8.20 -20.66 6.05
N ARG A 585 -7.11 -20.75 6.84
CA ARG A 585 -5.75 -20.48 6.37
C ARG A 585 -5.37 -21.36 5.20
N GLN A 586 -5.61 -22.67 5.29
CA GLN A 586 -5.30 -23.63 4.21
C GLN A 586 -6.12 -23.35 2.95
N GLN A 587 -7.39 -22.96 3.10
CA GLN A 587 -8.22 -22.56 1.97
C GLN A 587 -7.62 -21.33 1.27
N LEU A 588 -7.20 -20.30 2.01
CA LEU A 588 -6.55 -19.12 1.43
C LEU A 588 -5.19 -19.46 0.80
N LEU A 589 -4.41 -20.36 1.41
CA LEU A 589 -3.10 -20.77 0.88
C LEU A 589 -3.19 -21.69 -0.35
N SER A 590 -4.35 -22.30 -0.61
CA SER A 590 -4.56 -23.16 -1.78
C SER A 590 -4.29 -22.46 -3.11
N GLN A 591 -4.38 -21.11 -3.14
CA GLN A 591 -4.02 -20.29 -4.30
C GLN A 591 -2.56 -20.44 -4.74
N TYR A 592 -1.68 -20.89 -3.83
CA TYR A 592 -0.26 -21.15 -4.07
C TYR A 592 0.03 -22.62 -4.39
N PHE A 593 -1.02 -23.44 -4.56
CA PHE A 593 -0.92 -24.86 -4.96
C PHE A 593 -0.14 -25.77 -4.02
N PHE A 594 -0.03 -25.41 -2.74
CA PHE A 594 0.54 -26.26 -1.70
C PHE A 594 -0.35 -26.35 -0.46
N LYS A 595 -0.06 -27.32 0.42
CA LYS A 595 -0.69 -27.46 1.74
C LYS A 595 0.35 -27.18 2.83
N CYS A 596 0.09 -26.20 3.68
CA CYS A 596 1.06 -25.83 4.73
C CYS A 596 1.12 -26.91 5.81
N ARG A 597 2.33 -27.32 6.21
CA ARG A 597 2.59 -28.28 7.29
C ARG A 597 3.52 -27.70 8.37
N CYS A 598 3.53 -26.38 8.54
CA CYS A 598 4.34 -25.75 9.58
C CYS A 598 3.88 -26.20 10.99
N PRO A 599 4.73 -26.09 12.03
CA PRO A 599 4.40 -26.51 13.39
C PRO A 599 3.05 -25.98 13.88
N ALA A 600 2.77 -24.68 13.67
CA ALA A 600 1.50 -24.06 14.07
C ALA A 600 0.27 -24.65 13.34
N CYS A 601 0.41 -25.16 12.12
CA CYS A 601 -0.68 -25.87 11.44
C CYS A 601 -0.88 -27.28 12.00
N LEU A 602 0.22 -27.99 12.27
CA LEU A 602 0.17 -29.37 12.78
C LEU A 602 -0.40 -29.40 14.21
N GLU A 603 0.09 -28.54 15.09
CA GLU A 603 -0.38 -28.42 16.47
C GLU A 603 -1.89 -28.09 16.55
N GLU A 604 -2.38 -27.18 15.71
CA GLU A 604 -3.80 -26.82 15.68
C GLU A 604 -4.67 -27.98 15.18
N LEU A 605 -4.20 -28.74 14.19
CA LEU A 605 -4.91 -29.92 13.67
C LEU A 605 -4.93 -31.07 14.69
N GLU A 606 -3.84 -31.29 15.41
CA GLU A 606 -3.73 -32.32 16.45
C GLU A 606 -4.60 -31.99 17.68
N SER A 607 -4.73 -30.70 18.02
CA SER A 607 -5.47 -30.23 19.19
C SER A 607 -7.01 -30.32 19.08
N GLY A 608 -7.56 -30.77 17.94
CA GLY A 608 -8.97 -31.13 17.76
C GLY A 608 -9.99 -30.11 18.29
N ALA A 609 -10.44 -29.18 17.44
CA ALA A 609 -11.50 -28.19 17.71
C ALA A 609 -11.24 -27.12 18.79
N LYS A 610 -10.16 -27.22 19.58
CA LYS A 610 -9.74 -26.20 20.57
C LYS A 610 -8.62 -25.29 20.08
N SER A 611 -8.71 -24.81 18.84
CA SER A 611 -7.77 -23.79 18.33
C SER A 611 -7.75 -22.60 19.29
N VAL A 612 -6.56 -22.14 19.70
CA VAL A 612 -6.37 -20.99 20.61
C VAL A 612 -7.11 -19.75 20.09
N VAL A 613 -7.20 -19.59 18.76
CA VAL A 613 -7.98 -18.53 18.11
C VAL A 613 -9.48 -18.68 18.37
N SER A 614 -10.01 -19.90 18.33
CA SER A 614 -11.43 -20.18 18.63
C SER A 614 -11.80 -19.91 20.08
N ILE A 615 -10.87 -20.17 21.01
CA ILE A 615 -11.12 -19.95 22.44
C ILE A 615 -11.19 -18.46 22.73
N ARG A 616 -10.21 -17.71 22.23
CA ARG A 616 -10.10 -16.28 22.51
C ARG A 616 -11.16 -15.45 21.80
N ASN A 617 -11.52 -15.78 20.56
CA ASN A 617 -12.62 -15.14 19.81
C ASN A 617 -13.96 -15.88 19.97
N SER A 618 -14.30 -16.28 21.19
CA SER A 618 -15.53 -17.04 21.46
C SER A 618 -16.70 -16.17 21.96
N PHE A 619 -17.91 -16.67 21.77
CA PHE A 619 -19.11 -16.11 22.38
C PHE A 619 -19.25 -16.60 23.83
N CYS A 620 -19.78 -15.75 24.70
CA CYS A 620 -20.13 -16.12 26.08
C CYS A 620 -21.64 -16.26 26.26
N CYS A 621 -22.02 -17.04 27.27
CA CYS A 621 -23.41 -17.24 27.64
C CYS A 621 -23.97 -15.97 28.29
N PRO A 622 -25.09 -15.41 27.81
CA PRO A 622 -25.66 -14.19 28.38
C PRO A 622 -26.15 -14.34 29.82
N LYS A 623 -26.32 -15.57 30.33
CA LYS A 623 -26.79 -15.83 31.70
C LYS A 623 -25.66 -16.05 32.70
N CYS A 624 -24.65 -16.85 32.33
CA CYS A 624 -23.62 -17.28 33.27
C CYS A 624 -22.19 -16.94 32.82
N GLN A 625 -22.04 -16.26 31.67
CA GLN A 625 -20.76 -15.83 31.10
C GLN A 625 -19.79 -16.96 30.74
N ALA A 626 -20.17 -18.23 30.92
CA ALA A 626 -19.38 -19.36 30.45
C ALA A 626 -19.33 -19.41 28.91
N GLN A 627 -18.28 -20.00 28.36
CA GLN A 627 -18.06 -20.09 26.92
C GLN A 627 -19.21 -20.83 26.21
N MET A 628 -19.58 -20.39 25.02
CA MET A 628 -20.54 -21.08 24.16
C MET A 628 -19.78 -22.04 23.22
N GLN A 629 -20.20 -23.30 23.18
CA GLN A 629 -19.53 -24.38 22.44
C GLN A 629 -20.52 -25.17 21.55
N GLY A 630 -20.01 -25.79 20.48
CA GLY A 630 -20.78 -26.54 19.47
C GLY A 630 -20.31 -26.20 18.06
N GLU A 631 -20.32 -27.17 17.14
CA GLU A 631 -19.79 -26.99 15.78
C GLU A 631 -20.84 -26.52 14.76
N GLU A 632 -22.11 -26.85 15.00
CA GLU A 632 -23.26 -26.58 14.11
C GLU A 632 -23.93 -25.20 14.37
N ASP A 633 -25.13 -25.01 13.83
CA ASP A 633 -25.94 -23.78 13.90
C ASP A 633 -26.35 -23.38 15.32
N THR A 634 -26.34 -24.32 16.27
CA THR A 634 -26.71 -24.07 17.67
C THR A 634 -25.49 -24.21 18.57
N LEU A 635 -25.18 -23.14 19.30
CA LEU A 635 -24.16 -23.13 20.35
C LEU A 635 -24.83 -23.33 21.71
N CYS A 636 -24.28 -24.22 22.51
CA CYS A 636 -24.73 -24.49 23.87
C CYS A 636 -23.73 -23.93 24.88
N CYS A 637 -24.22 -23.49 26.03
CA CYS A 637 -23.37 -23.08 27.13
C CYS A 637 -22.48 -24.26 27.58
N SER A 638 -21.19 -24.00 27.79
CA SER A 638 -20.23 -24.99 28.31
C SER A 638 -20.46 -25.35 29.77
N ASN A 639 -21.20 -24.53 30.52
CA ASN A 639 -21.57 -24.84 31.90
C ASN A 639 -22.74 -25.81 31.90
N GLU A 640 -22.51 -27.03 32.40
CA GLU A 640 -23.50 -28.11 32.48
C GLU A 640 -24.74 -27.72 33.31
N ALA A 641 -24.59 -26.81 34.28
CA ALA A 641 -25.71 -26.28 35.07
C ALA A 641 -26.54 -25.22 34.32
N CYS A 642 -26.14 -24.82 33.11
CA CYS A 642 -26.76 -23.76 32.33
C CYS A 642 -27.30 -24.29 30.99
N ALA A 643 -28.62 -24.51 30.91
CA ALA A 643 -29.29 -24.97 29.69
C ALA A 643 -29.46 -23.87 28.61
N THR A 644 -28.61 -22.83 28.61
CA THR A 644 -28.72 -21.75 27.61
C THR A 644 -28.09 -22.20 26.31
N SER A 645 -28.85 -22.10 25.22
CA SER A 645 -28.36 -22.24 23.86
C SER A 645 -28.70 -21.00 23.04
N ALA A 646 -27.92 -20.73 22.00
CA ALA A 646 -28.14 -19.64 21.08
C ALA A 646 -27.75 -20.07 19.67
N SER A 647 -28.46 -19.55 18.67
CA SER A 647 -28.05 -19.73 17.27
C SER A 647 -26.75 -18.98 17.00
N ARG A 648 -25.82 -19.62 16.30
CA ARG A 648 -24.56 -19.03 15.86
C ARG A 648 -24.81 -17.86 14.91
N ASP A 649 -25.77 -17.98 14.01
CA ASP A 649 -26.15 -16.91 13.08
C ASP A 649 -26.68 -15.69 13.81
N HIS A 650 -27.47 -15.90 14.86
CA HIS A 650 -27.95 -14.81 15.69
C HIS A 650 -26.81 -14.05 16.38
N LEU A 651 -25.87 -14.77 17.01
CA LEU A 651 -24.70 -14.17 17.67
C LEU A 651 -23.77 -13.47 16.68
N SER A 652 -23.57 -14.06 15.50
CA SER A 652 -22.80 -13.47 14.40
C SER A 652 -23.47 -12.21 13.83
N GLY A 653 -24.80 -12.20 13.75
CA GLY A 653 -25.58 -11.01 13.40
C GLY A 653 -25.41 -9.87 14.41
N ARG A 654 -25.49 -10.19 15.72
CA ARG A 654 -25.21 -9.22 16.79
C ARG A 654 -23.79 -8.65 16.71
N LEU A 655 -22.80 -9.50 16.42
CA LEU A 655 -21.41 -9.08 16.23
C LEU A 655 -21.28 -8.08 15.07
N GLN A 656 -21.95 -8.33 13.94
CA GLN A 656 -21.96 -7.42 12.78
C GLN A 656 -22.65 -6.09 13.10
N ASP A 657 -23.78 -6.12 13.81
CA ASP A 657 -24.47 -4.91 14.25
C ASP A 657 -23.61 -4.07 15.19
N LEU A 658 -22.89 -4.72 16.12
CA LEU A 658 -21.95 -4.08 17.02
C LEU A 658 -20.81 -3.38 16.26
N GLN A 659 -20.17 -4.08 15.32
CA GLN A 659 -19.12 -3.50 14.45
C GLN A 659 -19.64 -2.28 13.67
N GLN A 660 -20.88 -2.34 13.17
CA GLN A 660 -21.49 -1.23 12.46
C GLN A 660 -21.81 -0.03 13.37
N GLN A 661 -22.15 -0.26 14.64
CA GLN A 661 -22.30 0.79 15.64
C GLN A 661 -20.97 1.44 16.01
N ILE A 662 -19.90 0.64 16.18
CA ILE A 662 -18.53 1.13 16.41
C ILE A 662 -18.11 2.05 15.24
N LYS A 663 -18.30 1.62 13.99
CA LYS A 663 -17.99 2.44 12.81
C LYS A 663 -18.71 3.80 12.83
N LYS A 664 -20.00 3.82 13.19
CA LYS A 664 -20.76 5.07 13.32
C LYS A 664 -20.20 5.98 14.43
N ALA A 665 -19.71 5.41 15.54
CA ALA A 665 -19.06 6.18 16.60
C ALA A 665 -17.75 6.83 16.12
N LEU A 666 -16.94 6.11 15.33
CA LEU A 666 -15.73 6.65 14.72
C LEU A 666 -16.02 7.75 13.70
N ASP A 667 -17.11 7.62 12.92
CA ASP A 667 -17.55 8.68 12.02
C ASP A 667 -17.98 9.95 12.79
N LEU A 668 -18.61 9.81 13.96
CA LEU A 668 -18.90 10.93 14.86
C LEU A 668 -17.63 11.61 15.38
N LEU A 669 -16.61 10.81 15.73
CA LEU A 669 -15.31 11.33 16.16
C LEU A 669 -14.66 12.18 15.05
N ARG A 670 -14.67 11.69 13.81
CA ARG A 670 -14.10 12.40 12.64
C ARG A 670 -14.76 13.76 12.37
N ILE A 671 -16.03 13.91 12.68
CA ILE A 671 -16.75 15.20 12.54
C ILE A 671 -16.70 16.06 13.81
N GLY A 672 -15.83 15.72 14.77
CA GLY A 672 -15.58 16.50 15.98
C GLY A 672 -16.60 16.28 17.10
N LYS A 673 -17.44 15.24 17.05
CA LYS A 673 -18.47 14.95 18.06
C LYS A 673 -18.01 13.88 19.06
N ALA A 674 -16.87 14.13 19.72
CA ALA A 674 -16.25 13.18 20.64
C ALA A 674 -17.16 12.74 21.82
N ASP A 675 -17.94 13.67 22.40
CA ASP A 675 -18.87 13.34 23.50
C ASP A 675 -19.99 12.37 23.09
N GLN A 676 -20.41 12.40 21.83
CA GLN A 676 -21.42 11.46 21.31
C GLN A 676 -20.78 10.12 20.99
N ALA A 677 -19.57 10.13 20.43
CA ALA A 677 -18.80 8.94 20.14
C ALA A 677 -18.53 8.11 21.40
N VAL A 678 -18.06 8.73 22.48
CA VAL A 678 -17.77 8.01 23.74
C VAL A 678 -19.02 7.36 24.33
N LYS A 679 -20.17 8.05 24.31
CA LYS A 679 -21.43 7.49 24.81
C LYS A 679 -21.88 6.27 23.99
N MET A 680 -21.72 6.33 22.67
CA MET A 680 -22.01 5.19 21.80
C MET A 680 -21.05 4.03 22.05
N LEU A 681 -19.74 4.27 22.16
CA LEU A 681 -18.76 3.22 22.41
C LEU A 681 -18.94 2.55 23.77
N LEU A 682 -19.24 3.30 24.83
CA LEU A 682 -19.54 2.73 26.15
C LEU A 682 -20.80 1.84 26.10
N LYS A 683 -21.82 2.23 25.33
CA LYS A 683 -23.00 1.37 25.09
C LYS A 683 -22.62 0.10 24.32
N CYS A 684 -21.78 0.22 23.30
CA CYS A 684 -21.26 -0.93 22.56
C CYS A 684 -20.49 -1.87 23.49
N GLN A 685 -19.68 -1.33 24.41
CA GLN A 685 -18.90 -2.10 25.37
C GLN A 685 -19.78 -2.90 26.32
N MET A 686 -20.84 -2.27 26.84
CA MET A 686 -21.82 -2.97 27.67
C MET A 686 -22.55 -4.07 26.91
N ASP A 687 -22.97 -3.82 25.66
CA ASP A 687 -23.64 -4.81 24.82
C ASP A 687 -22.72 -5.99 24.50
N ALA A 688 -21.49 -5.71 24.08
CA ALA A 688 -20.46 -6.71 23.80
C ALA A 688 -20.20 -7.65 24.99
N GLY A 689 -20.08 -7.11 26.21
CA GLY A 689 -19.89 -7.90 27.42
C GLY A 689 -21.04 -8.85 27.77
N THR A 690 -22.18 -8.76 27.08
CA THR A 690 -23.29 -9.71 27.26
C THR A 690 -23.14 -10.99 26.43
N PHE A 691 -22.29 -11.00 25.40
CA PHE A 691 -22.21 -12.13 24.47
C PHE A 691 -20.83 -12.43 23.91
N LEU A 692 -19.81 -11.59 24.15
CA LEU A 692 -18.42 -11.84 23.77
C LEU A 692 -17.61 -12.22 25.01
N SER A 693 -16.65 -13.13 24.84
CA SER A 693 -15.67 -13.40 25.89
C SER A 693 -14.88 -12.11 26.24
N PRO A 694 -14.42 -11.94 27.48
CA PRO A 694 -13.55 -10.82 27.85
C PRO A 694 -12.27 -10.75 27.03
N GLU A 695 -11.82 -11.90 26.52
CA GLU A 695 -10.64 -12.04 25.69
C GLU A 695 -10.91 -11.77 24.20
N HIS A 696 -12.16 -11.59 23.77
CA HIS A 696 -12.47 -11.44 22.34
C HIS A 696 -11.74 -10.24 21.72
N LEU A 697 -11.11 -10.40 20.54
CA LEU A 697 -10.29 -9.34 19.93
C LEU A 697 -11.04 -8.01 19.74
N LEU A 698 -12.32 -8.07 19.34
CA LEU A 698 -13.19 -6.88 19.24
C LEU A 698 -13.35 -6.12 20.58
N MET A 699 -13.23 -6.80 21.73
CA MET A 699 -13.19 -6.11 23.02
C MET A 699 -11.94 -5.25 23.13
N GLY A 700 -10.78 -5.77 22.70
CA GLY A 700 -9.53 -5.00 22.61
C GLY A 700 -9.65 -3.81 21.66
N GLU A 701 -10.14 -4.03 20.44
CA GLU A 701 -10.37 -2.95 19.44
C GLU A 701 -11.28 -1.84 19.98
N MET A 702 -12.30 -2.21 20.74
CA MET A 702 -13.22 -1.24 21.34
C MET A 702 -12.59 -0.47 22.51
N GLU A 703 -11.74 -1.12 23.32
CA GLU A 703 -10.94 -0.46 24.34
C GLU A 703 -9.95 0.53 23.71
N ASP A 704 -9.31 0.18 22.59
CA ASP A 704 -8.46 1.10 21.80
C ASP A 704 -9.25 2.30 21.27
N HIS A 705 -10.44 2.08 20.69
CA HIS A 705 -11.31 3.18 20.25
C HIS A 705 -11.76 4.09 21.40
N LEU A 706 -12.07 3.53 22.57
CA LEU A 706 -12.38 4.32 23.76
C LEU A 706 -11.16 5.15 24.18
N ALA A 707 -9.96 4.58 24.16
CA ALA A 707 -8.72 5.30 24.46
C ALA A 707 -8.52 6.49 23.51
N GLN A 708 -8.72 6.30 22.20
CA GLN A 708 -8.64 7.37 21.20
C GLN A 708 -9.62 8.52 21.49
N VAL A 709 -10.88 8.20 21.82
CA VAL A 709 -11.89 9.24 22.12
C VAL A 709 -11.56 9.96 23.41
N TYR A 710 -11.13 9.27 24.46
CA TYR A 710 -10.73 9.90 25.72
C TYR A 710 -9.50 10.80 25.57
N ALA A 711 -8.52 10.39 24.76
CA ALA A 711 -7.38 11.23 24.42
C ALA A 711 -7.82 12.51 23.67
N THR A 712 -8.75 12.39 22.73
CA THR A 712 -9.34 13.54 22.02
C THR A 712 -10.06 14.50 22.99
N LEU A 713 -10.66 13.98 24.05
CA LEU A 713 -11.29 14.76 25.12
C LEU A 713 -10.29 15.31 26.16
N GLY A 714 -8.99 15.08 26.00
CA GLY A 714 -7.94 15.49 26.95
C GLY A 714 -7.95 14.70 28.27
N LYS A 715 -8.65 13.56 28.34
CA LYS A 715 -8.76 12.70 29.53
C LYS A 715 -7.70 11.61 29.50
N TRP A 716 -6.44 12.01 29.66
CA TRP A 716 -5.27 11.14 29.46
C TRP A 716 -5.23 9.90 30.35
N GLN A 717 -5.59 10.02 31.63
CA GLN A 717 -5.61 8.87 32.56
C GLN A 717 -6.63 7.79 32.15
N GLU A 718 -7.84 8.20 31.77
CA GLU A 718 -8.85 7.26 31.28
C GLU A 718 -8.45 6.63 29.96
N ALA A 719 -7.85 7.43 29.06
CA ALA A 719 -7.31 6.94 27.79
C ALA A 719 -6.25 5.86 28.02
N ALA A 720 -5.29 6.10 28.92
CA ALA A 720 -4.26 5.15 29.28
C ALA A 720 -4.85 3.87 29.91
N ARG A 721 -5.87 3.99 30.77
CA ARG A 721 -6.54 2.83 31.39
C ARG A 721 -7.21 1.94 30.35
N HIS A 722 -7.90 2.52 29.39
CA HIS A 722 -8.53 1.78 28.30
C HIS A 722 -7.48 1.10 27.41
N LEU A 723 -6.42 1.82 27.05
CA LEU A 723 -5.39 1.25 26.18
C LEU A 723 -4.56 0.15 26.85
N LYS A 724 -4.32 0.21 28.17
CA LYS A 724 -3.70 -0.89 28.92
C LYS A 724 -4.52 -2.19 28.81
N LYS A 725 -5.85 -2.10 28.86
CA LYS A 725 -6.74 -3.26 28.64
C LYS A 725 -6.68 -3.77 27.20
N SER A 726 -6.60 -2.88 26.22
CA SER A 726 -6.36 -3.27 24.82
C SER A 726 -5.07 -4.08 24.69
N ILE A 727 -3.98 -3.58 25.27
CA ILE A 727 -2.66 -4.23 25.27
C ILE A 727 -2.74 -5.63 25.88
N GLU A 728 -3.40 -5.82 27.03
CA GLU A 728 -3.57 -7.15 27.64
C GLU A 728 -4.22 -8.15 26.68
N ILE A 729 -5.28 -7.73 25.97
CA ILE A 729 -5.98 -8.57 25.00
C ILE A 729 -5.08 -8.86 23.78
N VAL A 730 -4.39 -7.85 23.25
CA VAL A 730 -3.48 -7.99 22.11
C VAL A 730 -2.30 -8.89 22.43
N GLU A 731 -1.69 -8.75 23.61
CA GLU A 731 -0.60 -9.61 24.08
C GLU A 731 -1.04 -11.07 24.22
N MET A 732 -2.26 -11.30 24.72
CA MET A 732 -2.82 -12.65 24.75
C MET A 732 -2.87 -13.21 23.32
N HIS A 733 -3.40 -12.47 22.35
CA HIS A 733 -3.61 -12.95 20.98
C HIS A 733 -2.33 -13.16 20.19
N HIS A 734 -1.45 -12.15 20.17
CA HIS A 734 -0.31 -12.07 19.28
C HIS A 734 1.03 -12.35 19.97
N GLY A 735 1.05 -12.30 21.29
CA GLY A 735 2.26 -12.45 22.11
C GLY A 735 2.85 -11.09 22.55
N PRO A 736 3.59 -11.08 23.67
CA PRO A 736 4.10 -9.85 24.28
C PRO A 736 5.24 -9.17 23.50
N SER A 737 5.78 -9.84 22.49
CA SER A 737 6.87 -9.34 21.62
C SER A 737 6.42 -9.16 20.17
N SER A 738 5.11 -9.20 19.90
CA SER A 738 4.58 -9.05 18.55
C SER A 738 4.57 -7.58 18.09
N VAL A 739 4.54 -7.38 16.78
CA VAL A 739 4.42 -6.04 16.19
C VAL A 739 3.13 -5.34 16.59
N GLU A 740 2.03 -6.08 16.77
CA GLU A 740 0.74 -5.55 17.23
C GLU A 740 0.84 -4.99 18.65
N THR A 741 1.48 -5.74 19.56
CA THR A 741 1.77 -5.25 20.93
C THR A 741 2.66 -4.01 20.88
N GLY A 742 3.66 -3.98 20.01
CA GLY A 742 4.51 -2.82 19.79
C GLY A 742 3.73 -1.56 19.36
N HIS A 743 2.75 -1.69 18.47
CA HIS A 743 1.91 -0.58 18.03
C HIS A 743 0.96 -0.07 19.12
N GLU A 744 0.36 -0.96 19.92
CA GLU A 744 -0.49 -0.54 21.04
C GLU A 744 0.34 0.16 22.13
N LEU A 745 1.55 -0.33 22.40
CA LEU A 745 2.49 0.34 23.32
C LEU A 745 2.94 1.71 22.78
N PHE A 746 3.12 1.85 21.47
CA PHE A 746 3.43 3.13 20.83
C PHE A 746 2.29 4.15 21.08
N LYS A 747 1.02 3.76 20.87
CA LYS A 747 -0.13 4.61 21.20
C LYS A 747 -0.16 4.96 22.70
N LEU A 748 0.19 4.02 23.58
CA LEU A 748 0.22 4.26 25.03
C LEU A 748 1.32 5.24 25.42
N ALA A 749 2.49 5.13 24.79
CA ALA A 749 3.57 6.09 24.96
C ALA A 749 3.10 7.51 24.59
N GLN A 750 2.39 7.69 23.47
CA GLN A 750 1.85 8.99 23.05
C GLN A 750 0.84 9.54 24.08
N ILE A 751 -0.09 8.71 24.56
CA ILE A 751 -1.08 9.12 25.57
C ILE A 751 -0.41 9.53 26.88
N LEU A 752 0.56 8.75 27.37
CA LEU A 752 1.26 9.03 28.62
C LEU A 752 2.16 10.26 28.51
N PHE A 753 2.83 10.45 27.37
CA PHE A 753 3.63 11.63 27.07
C PHE A 753 2.78 12.90 27.08
N ASN A 754 1.66 12.91 26.34
CA ASN A 754 0.72 14.03 26.31
C ASN A 754 0.03 14.28 27.67
N GLY A 755 -0.14 13.22 28.46
CA GLY A 755 -0.65 13.28 29.82
C GLY A 755 0.38 13.67 30.89
N PHE A 756 1.64 13.92 30.52
CA PHE A 756 2.76 14.22 31.42
C PHE A 756 3.03 13.14 32.49
N ALA A 757 2.67 11.88 32.23
CA ALA A 757 2.96 10.73 33.10
C ALA A 757 4.39 10.21 32.84
N VAL A 758 5.40 11.00 33.23
CA VAL A 758 6.78 10.86 32.73
C VAL A 758 7.39 9.48 32.97
N SER A 759 7.32 8.93 34.18
CA SER A 759 7.93 7.63 34.49
C SER A 759 7.28 6.48 33.73
N GLU A 760 5.95 6.47 33.63
CA GLU A 760 5.21 5.47 32.87
C GLU A 760 5.47 5.60 31.37
N ALA A 761 5.55 6.84 30.86
CA ALA A 761 5.87 7.11 29.47
C ALA A 761 7.26 6.57 29.10
N LEU A 762 8.30 6.86 29.90
CA LEU A 762 9.66 6.36 29.65
C LEU A 762 9.74 4.83 29.63
N SER A 763 9.09 4.16 30.59
CA SER A 763 9.05 2.69 30.64
C SER A 763 8.31 2.11 29.42
N THR A 764 7.21 2.74 29.01
CA THR A 764 6.42 2.31 27.86
C THR A 764 7.18 2.53 26.56
N ILE A 765 7.85 3.68 26.41
CA ILE A 765 8.71 3.99 25.26
C ILE A 765 9.82 2.97 25.13
N GLN A 766 10.53 2.64 26.21
CA GLN A 766 11.61 1.65 26.17
C GLN A 766 11.11 0.27 25.72
N ARG A 767 9.93 -0.14 26.20
CA ARG A 767 9.30 -1.41 25.81
C ARG A 767 8.86 -1.40 24.34
N ALA A 768 8.21 -0.33 23.89
CA ALA A 768 7.78 -0.14 22.50
C ALA A 768 8.98 -0.14 21.55
N GLU A 769 10.04 0.61 21.89
CA GLU A 769 11.30 0.69 21.13
C GLU A 769 11.94 -0.70 21.00
N GLY A 770 12.04 -1.47 22.09
CA GLY A 770 12.61 -2.81 22.08
C GLY A 770 11.87 -3.80 21.17
N ILE A 771 10.54 -3.71 21.10
CA ILE A 771 9.72 -4.58 20.24
C ILE A 771 9.75 -4.10 18.79
N LEU A 772 9.48 -2.81 18.54
CA LEU A 772 9.36 -2.27 17.20
C LEU A 772 10.71 -2.29 16.45
N SER A 773 11.83 -2.14 17.15
CA SER A 773 13.17 -2.21 16.52
C SER A 773 13.53 -3.60 15.99
N VAL A 774 12.86 -4.66 16.45
CA VAL A 774 13.03 -6.01 15.87
C VAL A 774 12.40 -6.08 14.47
N HIS A 775 11.26 -5.40 14.29
CA HIS A 775 10.47 -5.48 13.06
C HIS A 775 10.79 -4.36 12.07
N PHE A 776 11.23 -3.21 12.57
CA PHE A 776 11.49 -2.01 11.81
C PHE A 776 12.91 -1.51 12.04
N GLY A 777 13.54 -0.95 11.00
CA GLY A 777 14.85 -0.33 11.15
C GLY A 777 14.79 1.01 11.90
N PRO A 778 15.94 1.54 12.36
CA PRO A 778 16.02 2.81 13.11
C PRO A 778 15.54 4.04 12.31
N GLN A 779 15.38 3.90 10.99
CA GLN A 779 14.81 4.94 10.12
C GLN A 779 13.28 4.97 10.14
N SER A 780 12.62 4.05 10.85
CA SER A 780 11.16 4.06 10.99
C SER A 780 10.72 5.34 11.73
N ALA A 781 9.77 6.06 11.14
CA ALA A 781 9.21 7.26 11.74
C ALA A 781 8.65 7.03 13.16
N GLN A 782 8.07 5.86 13.41
CA GLN A 782 7.57 5.50 14.76
C GLN A 782 8.71 5.36 15.77
N ILE A 783 9.85 4.78 15.38
CA ILE A 783 11.00 4.63 16.27
C ILE A 783 11.65 6.00 16.51
N GLN A 784 11.78 6.82 15.48
CA GLN A 784 12.29 8.19 15.62
C GLN A 784 11.41 9.03 16.54
N GLU A 785 10.08 8.95 16.40
CA GLU A 785 9.13 9.66 17.27
C GLU A 785 9.28 9.20 18.73
N LEU A 786 9.39 7.89 18.99
CA LEU A 786 9.65 7.38 20.34
C LEU A 786 10.97 7.91 20.92
N GLN A 787 12.02 7.99 20.10
CA GLN A 787 13.33 8.50 20.52
C GLN A 787 13.29 10.01 20.81
N GLU A 788 12.59 10.79 20.01
CA GLU A 788 12.36 12.22 20.23
C GLU A 788 11.55 12.47 21.51
N MET A 789 10.47 11.72 21.73
CA MET A 789 9.69 11.77 22.97
C MET A 789 10.55 11.44 24.19
N LYS A 790 11.39 10.40 24.10
CA LYS A 790 12.31 9.98 25.16
C LYS A 790 13.35 11.06 25.48
N ALA A 791 13.94 11.68 24.46
CA ALA A 791 14.89 12.77 24.62
C ALA A 791 14.23 13.97 25.33
N CYS A 792 13.04 14.37 24.86
CA CYS A 792 12.25 15.46 25.46
C CYS A 792 11.96 15.21 26.94
N LEU A 793 11.51 14.01 27.31
CA LEU A 793 11.25 13.66 28.71
C LEU A 793 12.52 13.59 29.57
N SER A 794 13.66 13.22 28.99
CA SER A 794 14.95 13.08 29.71
C SER A 794 15.62 14.42 30.00
N GLU A 795 15.32 15.44 29.20
CA GLU A 795 15.82 16.81 29.38
C GLU A 795 14.98 17.65 30.36
N LEU A 796 13.88 17.09 30.90
CA LEU A 796 13.02 17.80 31.84
C LEU A 796 13.76 18.12 33.16
N PRO A 797 13.68 19.37 33.65
CA PRO A 797 14.22 19.76 34.95
C PRO A 797 13.74 18.87 36.10
N ARG A 798 14.66 18.49 37.02
CA ARG A 798 14.40 17.59 38.17
C ARG A 798 13.21 17.99 39.06
N ASN A 799 12.86 19.27 39.10
CA ASN A 799 11.73 19.81 39.87
C ASN A 799 10.35 19.49 39.24
N ILE A 800 10.29 19.22 37.93
CA ILE A 800 9.08 18.74 37.25
C ILE A 800 8.92 17.23 37.48
N LEU A 801 10.02 16.48 37.39
CA LEU A 801 10.08 15.02 37.62
C LEU A 801 9.66 14.59 39.04
N GLN A 802 9.68 15.48 40.03
CA GLN A 802 9.28 15.19 41.42
C GLN A 802 7.79 15.50 41.70
N ARG A 803 7.07 16.15 40.77
CA ARG A 803 5.66 16.56 40.93
C ARG A 803 4.69 15.74 40.07
N THR A 804 5.22 14.93 39.17
CA THR A 804 4.54 14.01 38.24
C THR A 804 4.93 12.59 38.59
#